data_AF-A0A7T1MDP1-F1
#
_entry.id   AF-A0A7T1MDP1-F1
#
_cell.length_a   1.000
_cell.length_b   1.000
_cell.length_c   1.000
_cell.angle_alpha   90.00
_cell.angle_beta   90.00
_cell.angle_gamma   90.00
#
_symmetry.space_group_name_H-M   'P 1'
#
loop_
_entity.id
_entity.type
_entity.pdbx_description
1 polymer ?
#
loop_
_entity_poly.entity_id
_entity_poly.type
_entity_poly.pdbx_seq_one_letter_code
_entity_poly.pdbx_strand_id
1 'polypeptide(L)'
;MGENVNDVRGHLDGVVGRLAFGWALDDSDPSRKLKITIVDKQTGATLGEGLANQPREDLGILGQQDSDYAFRIELNSFPSSLAEIEAVAGGVTLVKASTSTAAPSSGNLSSRSLDVLASLNQANLALQRTLALEIKVKRIAAALGLPLDIDNELPDDQKHQPRETPRQKAEEPGKLIVFSIIDWGYRYQRPQQISASLAEDGYQIHYVNANFIATHSSGSDSKALLPSLKRVRKNILEVTLKKPPHFSGSGNEQDLNNIYNHPSDAMALWISAQLRSLIEIYKLESAIAIIMHPSWHKICRTGLQELPIIYDCMDHIAGFPETSLEVIEEEKLLASQCDALVTTSEFLHNQFTHNNHYLIRNGCEYAYFSAAAMPDSLFERYQSATSPIVCYYGAISGWFDLKLVADVANQLNHHTFLLAGSTEGCDLDAVEIPDNVHFLGEIPYNKLTALLLLADVCIIPFKLIDLIKATNPVKIYEYLAAGKPVVSTRLPEIEALNLDESLVRLAATADEFSAAIINATKEDSSHEVVAARRHFAAENTWNNRKELYDQALNSIFPEVSIIIPCHNNIHSTQLCIESLQAHTHYPNYKLIIVDDASKDGTHHYLNRLQEQNSHISVITLEENSGFAHACNRGMGQARSDYLVILNNDTQVTPHWLFKLLRALRADQSIGLCGPVTNAIGNEQKIKIAYGTMKEMQWRSQEFTTARHRKTLEVDALAFFCVMLKRAVVRDIGLLDEDFGLGYYEDDDYCVRARKAGYRLVICDDVFIHHELSKSFGKDDLKRSELIAKNRTLFCAKWGFDVVHSYRDEEGFG
;
A
#
# COMPACT_ATOMS: atom_id res chain seq x y z
N MET A 1 17.33 -55.00 8.21
CA MET A 1 17.09 -54.54 6.83
C MET A 1 15.60 -54.64 6.58
N GLY A 2 14.91 -53.51 6.60
CA GLY A 2 13.51 -53.38 6.20
C GLY A 2 13.40 -51.98 5.64
N GLU A 3 13.48 -51.86 4.33
CA GLU A 3 13.48 -50.58 3.63
C GLU A 3 12.14 -49.86 3.86
N ASN A 4 12.23 -48.60 4.27
CA ASN A 4 11.13 -47.65 4.29
C ASN A 4 10.57 -47.52 2.87
N VAL A 5 9.34 -47.99 2.65
CA VAL A 5 8.57 -47.63 1.48
C VAL A 5 8.16 -46.16 1.67
N ASN A 6 8.85 -45.25 0.99
CA ASN A 6 8.46 -43.84 0.92
C ASN A 6 7.04 -43.74 0.33
N ASP A 7 6.15 -43.03 1.01
CA ASP A 7 4.83 -42.66 0.50
C ASP A 7 4.98 -41.96 -0.86
N VAL A 8 4.48 -42.58 -1.93
CA VAL A 8 4.39 -41.93 -3.24
C VAL A 8 3.09 -41.14 -3.27
N ARG A 9 3.18 -39.82 -3.13
CA ARG A 9 2.08 -38.88 -3.40
C ARG A 9 2.22 -38.36 -4.82
N GLY A 10 1.11 -38.41 -5.55
CA GLY A 10 0.96 -37.74 -6.84
C GLY A 10 -0.32 -36.94 -6.87
N HIS A 11 -0.34 -35.87 -7.64
CA HIS A 11 -1.49 -34.99 -7.80
C HIS A 11 -1.78 -34.81 -9.28
N LEU A 12 -3.07 -34.82 -9.66
CA LEU A 12 -3.52 -34.41 -10.98
C LEU A 12 -3.90 -32.93 -10.87
N ASP A 13 -3.01 -32.07 -11.33
CA ASP A 13 -3.15 -30.61 -11.19
C ASP A 13 -4.24 -30.04 -12.13
N GLY A 14 -4.64 -30.79 -13.16
CA GLY A 14 -5.76 -30.44 -14.05
C GLY A 14 -5.58 -30.90 -15.50
N VAL A 15 -6.50 -30.53 -16.38
CA VAL A 15 -6.40 -30.78 -17.83
C VAL A 15 -6.65 -29.48 -18.57
N VAL A 16 -5.78 -29.11 -19.52
CA VAL A 16 -5.93 -27.92 -20.37
C VAL A 16 -5.76 -28.33 -21.83
N GLY A 17 -6.84 -28.24 -22.61
CA GLY A 17 -6.86 -28.70 -23.99
C GLY A 17 -6.46 -30.17 -24.10
N ARG A 18 -5.39 -30.46 -24.86
CA ARG A 18 -4.88 -31.83 -25.13
C ARG A 18 -3.90 -32.37 -24.09
N LEU A 19 -3.74 -31.69 -22.96
CA LEU A 19 -2.70 -31.97 -21.95
C LEU A 19 -3.31 -32.20 -20.57
N ALA A 20 -2.98 -33.35 -19.97
CA ALA A 20 -3.25 -33.62 -18.56
C ALA A 20 -2.00 -33.36 -17.72
N PHE A 21 -2.15 -32.52 -16.70
CA PHE A 21 -1.10 -32.10 -15.79
C PHE A 21 -1.19 -32.90 -14.50
N GLY A 22 -0.07 -33.47 -14.09
CA GLY A 22 0.05 -34.16 -12.83
C GLY A 22 1.45 -34.70 -12.61
N TRP A 23 1.85 -34.87 -11.36
CA TRP A 23 3.19 -35.34 -10.98
C TRP A 23 3.09 -36.42 -9.91
N ALA A 24 4.17 -37.19 -9.77
CA ALA A 24 4.48 -37.95 -8.58
C ALA A 24 5.76 -37.38 -7.97
N LEU A 25 5.97 -37.56 -6.67
CA LEU A 25 7.00 -36.95 -5.81
C LEU A 25 8.46 -36.82 -6.34
N ASP A 26 8.80 -37.45 -7.47
CA ASP A 26 10.08 -37.31 -8.13
C ASP A 26 9.90 -37.06 -9.63
N ASP A 27 10.10 -35.81 -10.06
CA ASP A 27 9.92 -35.39 -11.46
C ASP A 27 11.06 -35.87 -12.38
N SER A 28 12.15 -36.39 -11.80
CA SER A 28 13.37 -36.82 -12.49
C SER A 28 13.38 -38.29 -12.89
N ASP A 29 12.45 -39.11 -12.37
CA ASP A 29 12.29 -40.53 -12.71
C ASP A 29 10.99 -40.78 -13.50
N PRO A 30 11.06 -40.99 -14.84
CA PRO A 30 9.88 -41.22 -15.68
C PRO A 30 9.04 -42.44 -15.28
N SER A 31 9.63 -43.44 -14.62
CA SER A 31 8.94 -44.68 -14.24
C SER A 31 7.94 -44.50 -13.10
N ARG A 32 8.04 -43.39 -12.37
CA ARG A 32 7.16 -43.04 -11.24
C ARG A 32 6.03 -42.08 -11.61
N LYS A 33 5.95 -41.61 -12.86
CA LYS A 33 4.90 -40.70 -13.33
C LYS A 33 3.57 -41.44 -13.53
N LEU A 34 2.47 -40.74 -13.28
CA LEU A 34 1.11 -41.27 -13.48
C LEU A 34 0.88 -41.63 -14.95
N LYS A 35 0.42 -42.85 -15.21
CA LYS A 35 -0.04 -43.25 -16.55
C LYS A 35 -1.46 -42.77 -16.72
N ILE A 36 -1.72 -42.06 -17.82
CA ILE A 36 -3.02 -41.49 -18.15
C ILE A 36 -3.48 -42.10 -19.48
N THR A 37 -4.63 -42.75 -19.43
CA THR A 37 -5.33 -43.35 -20.56
C THR A 37 -6.58 -42.53 -20.84
N ILE A 38 -6.73 -42.03 -22.07
CA ILE A 38 -7.93 -41.34 -22.51
C ILE A 38 -8.91 -42.37 -23.05
N VAL A 39 -10.14 -42.31 -22.58
CA VAL A 39 -11.22 -43.20 -23.01
C VAL A 39 -12.40 -42.40 -23.53
N ASP A 40 -13.06 -42.93 -24.54
CA ASP A 40 -14.35 -42.43 -25.00
C ASP A 40 -15.41 -42.62 -23.89
N LYS A 41 -16.17 -41.57 -23.52
CA LYS A 41 -17.13 -41.66 -22.41
C LYS A 41 -18.31 -42.59 -22.69
N GLN A 42 -18.70 -42.75 -23.96
CA GLN A 42 -19.90 -43.50 -24.32
C GLN A 42 -19.59 -44.99 -24.53
N THR A 43 -18.43 -45.30 -25.11
CA THR A 43 -18.04 -46.66 -25.50
C THR A 43 -16.98 -47.27 -24.58
N GLY A 44 -16.27 -46.46 -23.79
CA GLY A 44 -15.18 -46.90 -22.91
C GLY A 44 -13.91 -47.32 -23.64
N ALA A 45 -13.85 -47.14 -24.96
CA ALA A 45 -12.71 -47.52 -25.79
C ALA A 45 -11.51 -46.59 -25.53
N THR A 46 -10.31 -47.16 -25.44
CA THR A 46 -9.07 -46.38 -25.30
C THR A 46 -8.76 -45.61 -26.57
N LEU A 47 -8.74 -44.29 -26.45
CA LEU A 47 -8.43 -43.35 -27.53
C LEU A 47 -6.94 -42.97 -27.57
N GLY A 48 -6.22 -43.11 -26.45
CA GLY A 48 -4.77 -42.92 -26.37
C GLY A 48 -4.21 -43.11 -24.95
N GLU A 49 -2.92 -43.43 -24.82
CA GLU A 49 -2.24 -43.65 -23.53
C GLU A 49 -0.91 -42.88 -23.46
N GLY A 50 -0.51 -42.42 -22.26
CA GLY A 50 0.81 -41.80 -22.06
C GLY A 50 1.09 -41.42 -20.60
N LEU A 51 2.20 -40.70 -20.35
CA LEU A 51 2.58 -40.21 -19.03
C LEU A 51 2.16 -38.74 -18.84
N ALA A 52 1.82 -38.35 -17.61
CA ALA A 52 1.50 -36.96 -17.26
C ALA A 52 2.67 -35.99 -17.56
N ASN A 53 2.35 -34.72 -17.88
CA ASN A 53 3.30 -33.62 -18.19
C ASN A 53 4.14 -33.77 -19.49
N GLN A 54 3.67 -34.53 -20.49
CA GLN A 54 4.31 -34.57 -21.82
C GLN A 54 3.40 -34.06 -22.95
N PRO A 55 3.92 -33.30 -23.93
CA PRO A 55 3.20 -32.90 -25.15
C PRO A 55 2.69 -34.10 -25.95
N ARG A 56 1.45 -34.05 -26.43
CA ARG A 56 0.80 -35.15 -27.16
C ARG A 56 0.43 -34.74 -28.58
N GLU A 57 1.34 -35.00 -29.52
CA GLU A 57 1.14 -34.75 -30.96
C GLU A 57 0.31 -35.85 -31.64
N ASP A 58 0.31 -37.07 -31.10
CA ASP A 58 -0.47 -38.22 -31.57
C ASP A 58 -1.99 -38.05 -31.39
N LEU A 59 -2.40 -37.15 -30.49
CA LEU A 59 -3.79 -36.71 -30.32
C LEU A 59 -4.25 -35.71 -31.40
N GLY A 60 -3.42 -35.49 -32.44
CA GLY A 60 -3.66 -34.57 -33.55
C GLY A 60 -4.87 -34.88 -34.44
N ILE A 61 -5.57 -36.01 -34.25
CA ILE A 61 -6.68 -36.47 -35.11
C ILE A 61 -8.06 -36.41 -34.42
N LEU A 62 -8.14 -36.19 -33.10
CA LEU A 62 -9.44 -36.09 -32.41
C LEU A 62 -10.00 -34.67 -32.54
N GLY A 63 -10.80 -34.49 -33.59
CA GLY A 63 -11.58 -33.28 -33.83
C GLY A 63 -12.89 -33.26 -33.03
N GLN A 64 -13.13 -32.11 -32.40
CA GLN A 64 -14.40 -31.57 -31.90
C GLN A 64 -14.97 -32.04 -30.55
N GLN A 65 -15.27 -31.01 -29.73
CA GLN A 65 -16.04 -30.94 -28.49
C GLN A 65 -15.41 -31.55 -27.22
N ASP A 66 -15.02 -30.69 -26.28
CA ASP A 66 -14.39 -31.01 -24.99
C ASP A 66 -15.27 -31.84 -24.01
N SER A 67 -16.44 -32.33 -24.44
CA SER A 67 -17.41 -33.02 -23.59
C SER A 67 -17.34 -34.55 -23.60
N ASP A 68 -16.81 -35.20 -24.65
CA ASP A 68 -17.13 -36.61 -24.96
C ASP A 68 -16.03 -37.64 -24.59
N TYR A 69 -14.95 -37.22 -23.93
CA TYR A 69 -13.88 -38.11 -23.45
C TYR A 69 -13.68 -38.01 -21.93
N ALA A 70 -13.11 -39.07 -21.34
CA ALA A 70 -12.74 -39.15 -19.94
C ALA A 70 -11.29 -39.64 -19.78
N PHE A 71 -10.68 -39.35 -18.64
CA PHE A 71 -9.32 -39.79 -18.32
C PHE A 71 -9.38 -40.91 -17.28
N ARG A 72 -8.71 -42.03 -17.58
CA ARG A 72 -8.41 -43.13 -16.66
C ARG A 72 -6.96 -43.00 -16.22
N ILE A 73 -6.71 -43.03 -14.92
CA ILE A 73 -5.36 -42.86 -14.37
C ILE A 73 -4.95 -44.18 -13.73
N GLU A 74 -3.82 -44.73 -14.16
CA GLU A 74 -3.23 -45.95 -13.62
C GLU A 74 -1.93 -45.61 -12.92
N LEU A 75 -1.80 -46.08 -11.68
CA LEU A 75 -0.54 -46.06 -10.94
C LEU A 75 0.32 -47.22 -11.47
N ASN A 76 1.39 -46.90 -12.18
CA ASN A 76 2.35 -47.93 -12.56
C ASN A 76 2.99 -48.46 -11.28
N SER A 77 2.83 -49.78 -11.05
CA SER A 77 3.45 -50.59 -9.99
C SER A 77 3.04 -50.31 -8.54
N PHE A 78 1.88 -50.81 -8.13
CA PHE A 78 1.65 -51.25 -6.75
C PHE A 78 0.98 -52.64 -6.73
N PRO A 79 1.33 -53.54 -5.78
CA PRO A 79 0.61 -54.79 -5.60
C PRO A 79 -0.88 -54.51 -5.32
N SER A 80 -1.75 -55.29 -5.95
CA SER A 80 -3.18 -55.09 -6.18
C SER A 80 -4.09 -55.06 -4.93
N SER A 81 -3.57 -54.82 -3.73
CA SER A 81 -4.31 -54.84 -2.47
C SER A 81 -4.55 -53.46 -1.83
N LEU A 82 -4.24 -52.33 -2.49
CA LEU A 82 -4.20 -51.01 -1.84
C LEU A 82 -4.74 -49.80 -2.67
N ALA A 83 -5.75 -49.97 -3.53
CA ALA A 83 -6.34 -48.81 -4.23
C ALA A 83 -7.86 -48.87 -4.36
N GLU A 84 -8.56 -47.90 -3.73
CA GLU A 84 -9.85 -47.38 -4.19
C GLU A 84 -9.74 -45.84 -4.31
N ILE A 85 -10.40 -45.29 -5.32
CA ILE A 85 -10.37 -43.86 -5.72
C ILE A 85 -11.78 -43.30 -5.49
N GLU A 86 -11.92 -42.20 -4.75
CA GLU A 86 -13.18 -41.44 -4.70
C GLU A 86 -12.95 -40.01 -5.22
N ALA A 87 -13.79 -39.56 -6.14
CA ALA A 87 -13.67 -38.25 -6.79
C ALA A 87 -14.66 -37.25 -6.19
N VAL A 88 -14.16 -36.09 -5.72
CA VAL A 88 -15.00 -34.98 -5.23
C VAL A 88 -14.81 -33.75 -6.13
N ALA A 89 -15.91 -33.05 -6.42
CA ALA A 89 -15.91 -31.88 -7.30
C ALA A 89 -15.05 -30.75 -6.71
N GLY A 90 -13.98 -30.37 -7.43
CA GLY A 90 -13.02 -29.34 -7.02
C GLY A 90 -11.55 -29.80 -6.97
N GLY A 91 -11.26 -31.10 -7.05
CA GLY A 91 -9.90 -31.63 -7.14
C GLY A 91 -9.78 -33.02 -6.49
N VAL A 92 -8.99 -33.92 -7.08
CA VAL A 92 -8.80 -35.29 -6.55
C VAL A 92 -7.69 -35.27 -5.51
N THR A 93 -8.04 -35.59 -4.25
CA THR A 93 -7.07 -35.78 -3.16
C THR A 93 -7.15 -37.24 -2.69
N LEU A 94 -6.03 -37.97 -2.72
CA LEU A 94 -5.92 -39.33 -2.16
C LEU A 94 -5.65 -39.24 -0.65
N VAL A 95 -6.65 -39.55 0.18
CA VAL A 95 -6.46 -39.77 1.63
C VAL A 95 -7.27 -40.98 2.09
N LYS A 96 -6.69 -41.74 3.02
CA LYS A 96 -7.20 -42.99 3.58
C LYS A 96 -8.29 -42.77 4.65
N ALA A 97 -9.31 -43.65 4.64
CA ALA A 97 -10.06 -44.26 5.77
C ALA A 97 -11.54 -43.89 6.01
N SER A 98 -12.37 -44.96 6.01
CA SER A 98 -13.68 -45.19 6.65
C SER A 98 -14.89 -44.28 6.36
N THR A 99 -15.80 -44.80 5.51
CA THR A 99 -17.29 -44.80 5.51
C THR A 99 -18.08 -43.66 6.23
N SER A 100 -18.74 -42.77 5.48
CA SER A 100 -20.18 -42.87 5.10
C SER A 100 -20.84 -41.53 4.66
N THR A 101 -21.34 -41.51 3.42
CA THR A 101 -22.56 -40.89 2.83
C THR A 101 -23.18 -39.57 3.36
N ALA A 102 -23.29 -38.55 2.49
CA ALA A 102 -24.53 -38.05 1.85
C ALA A 102 -24.38 -36.60 1.31
N ALA A 103 -24.94 -36.32 0.12
CA ALA A 103 -24.91 -35.01 -0.57
C ALA A 103 -26.31 -34.36 -0.66
N PRO A 104 -26.41 -33.03 -0.86
CA PRO A 104 -27.45 -32.51 -1.76
C PRO A 104 -27.01 -31.39 -2.74
N SER A 105 -27.42 -31.59 -3.99
CA SER A 105 -27.91 -30.70 -5.08
C SER A 105 -27.44 -29.24 -5.22
N SER A 106 -26.92 -28.97 -6.42
CA SER A 106 -26.54 -27.68 -7.01
C SER A 106 -27.72 -26.91 -7.65
N GLY A 107 -27.66 -25.58 -7.53
CA GLY A 107 -28.33 -24.62 -8.42
C GLY A 107 -27.32 -24.07 -9.44
N ASN A 108 -27.72 -24.00 -10.71
CA ASN A 108 -26.86 -23.62 -11.84
C ASN A 108 -26.50 -22.12 -11.85
N LEU A 109 -25.21 -21.81 -12.05
CA LEU A 109 -24.69 -20.50 -12.46
C LEU A 109 -24.37 -20.52 -13.97
N SER A 110 -24.59 -19.38 -14.65
CA SER A 110 -24.46 -19.25 -16.11
C SER A 110 -23.00 -19.24 -16.59
N SER A 111 -22.79 -19.59 -17.87
CA SER A 111 -21.49 -19.81 -18.52
C SER A 111 -20.46 -18.67 -18.39
N ARG A 112 -20.90 -17.41 -18.28
CA ARG A 112 -19.99 -16.26 -18.03
C ARG A 112 -19.29 -16.30 -16.66
N SER A 113 -19.85 -17.00 -15.68
CA SER A 113 -19.28 -17.11 -14.32
C SER A 113 -18.16 -18.16 -14.26
N LEU A 114 -18.18 -19.14 -15.17
CA LEU A 114 -17.22 -20.26 -15.21
C LEU A 114 -15.88 -19.86 -15.84
N ASP A 115 -15.87 -18.97 -16.84
CA ASP A 115 -14.64 -18.45 -17.45
C ASP A 115 -13.87 -17.51 -16.49
N VAL A 116 -14.61 -16.75 -15.67
CA VAL A 116 -14.04 -15.90 -14.60
C VAL A 116 -13.46 -16.76 -13.46
N LEU A 117 -14.14 -17.84 -13.07
CA LEU A 117 -13.64 -18.79 -12.07
C LEU A 117 -12.38 -19.55 -12.54
N ALA A 118 -12.27 -19.86 -13.84
CA ALA A 118 -11.07 -20.47 -14.41
C ALA A 118 -9.86 -19.53 -14.40
N SER A 119 -10.07 -18.23 -14.64
CA SER A 119 -9.04 -17.19 -14.55
C SER A 119 -8.66 -16.86 -13.09
N LEU A 120 -9.62 -16.89 -12.17
CA LEU A 120 -9.38 -16.76 -10.71
C LEU A 120 -8.56 -17.92 -10.15
N ASN A 121 -8.81 -19.16 -10.60
CA ASN A 121 -7.98 -20.33 -10.24
C ASN A 121 -6.56 -20.24 -10.81
N GLN A 122 -6.37 -19.69 -12.01
CA GLN A 122 -5.05 -19.41 -12.58
C GLN A 122 -4.26 -18.37 -11.75
N ALA A 123 -4.92 -17.33 -11.24
CA ALA A 123 -4.31 -16.29 -10.40
C ALA A 123 -4.01 -16.78 -8.97
N ASN A 124 -4.86 -17.64 -8.40
CA ASN A 124 -4.59 -18.31 -7.12
C ASN A 124 -3.44 -19.34 -7.24
N LEU A 125 -3.30 -20.04 -8.36
CA LEU A 125 -2.12 -20.87 -8.64
C LEU A 125 -0.83 -20.04 -8.80
N ALA A 126 -0.92 -18.79 -9.30
CA ALA A 126 0.21 -17.86 -9.32
C ALA A 126 0.59 -17.37 -7.92
N LEU A 127 -0.38 -17.27 -7.00
CA LEU A 127 -0.19 -17.00 -5.58
C LEU A 127 0.61 -18.11 -4.87
N GLN A 128 0.33 -19.38 -5.20
CA GLN A 128 1.08 -20.51 -4.65
C GLN A 128 2.51 -20.64 -5.24
N ARG A 129 2.76 -20.05 -6.42
CA ARG A 129 4.08 -20.01 -7.06
C ARG A 129 5.05 -18.98 -6.46
N THR A 130 4.60 -18.11 -5.56
CA THR A 130 5.46 -17.10 -4.91
C THR A 130 6.63 -17.73 -4.13
N LEU A 131 6.47 -18.95 -3.60
CA LEU A 131 7.57 -19.67 -2.94
C LEU A 131 8.63 -20.23 -3.92
N ALA A 132 8.25 -20.47 -5.18
CA ALA A 132 9.18 -20.85 -6.24
C ALA A 132 9.89 -19.63 -6.87
N LEU A 133 9.32 -18.43 -6.74
CA LEU A 133 9.93 -17.18 -7.17
C LEU A 133 11.15 -16.82 -6.30
N GLU A 134 11.10 -17.08 -5.00
CA GLU A 134 12.18 -16.74 -4.07
C GLU A 134 13.54 -17.38 -4.46
N ILE A 135 13.52 -18.65 -4.90
CA ILE A 135 14.70 -19.39 -5.35
C ILE A 135 15.12 -18.96 -6.76
N LYS A 136 14.16 -18.59 -7.62
CA LYS A 136 14.42 -18.16 -9.00
C LYS A 136 14.97 -16.73 -9.06
N VAL A 137 14.44 -15.81 -8.25
CA VAL A 137 14.87 -14.41 -8.16
C VAL A 137 16.28 -14.33 -7.55
N LYS A 138 16.58 -15.08 -6.48
CA LYS A 138 17.94 -15.18 -5.92
C LYS A 138 18.96 -15.74 -6.93
N ARG A 139 18.57 -16.72 -7.76
CA ARG A 139 19.42 -17.26 -8.85
C ARG A 139 19.56 -16.30 -10.05
N ILE A 140 18.53 -15.53 -10.37
CA ILE A 140 18.54 -14.55 -11.47
C ILE A 140 19.36 -13.30 -11.10
N ALA A 141 19.27 -12.80 -9.87
CA ALA A 141 20.10 -11.70 -9.39
C ALA A 141 21.60 -12.05 -9.39
N ALA A 142 21.95 -13.27 -8.99
CA ALA A 142 23.31 -13.81 -9.11
C ALA A 142 23.78 -14.01 -10.56
N ALA A 143 22.88 -14.40 -11.48
CA ALA A 143 23.21 -14.62 -12.90
C ALA A 143 23.29 -13.31 -13.72
N LEU A 144 22.72 -12.21 -13.23
CA LEU A 144 22.71 -10.89 -13.89
C LEU A 144 23.74 -9.91 -13.31
N GLY A 145 24.56 -10.32 -12.34
CA GLY A 145 25.61 -9.47 -11.75
C GLY A 145 25.07 -8.27 -10.96
N LEU A 146 23.83 -8.35 -10.46
CA LEU A 146 23.25 -7.33 -9.59
C LEU A 146 23.81 -7.53 -8.16
N PRO A 147 24.38 -6.49 -7.52
CA PRO A 147 25.05 -6.64 -6.23
C PRO A 147 24.05 -7.08 -5.16
N LEU A 148 24.28 -8.25 -4.59
CA LEU A 148 23.48 -8.85 -3.51
C LEU A 148 24.08 -8.61 -2.12
N ASP A 149 25.22 -7.93 -2.03
CA ASP A 149 25.85 -7.50 -0.79
C ASP A 149 26.01 -5.97 -0.80
N ILE A 150 25.34 -5.30 0.14
CA ILE A 150 25.67 -3.92 0.51
C ILE A 150 26.54 -4.00 1.75
N ASP A 151 27.79 -4.43 1.56
CA ASP A 151 28.88 -4.08 2.46
C ASP A 151 30.17 -3.99 1.63
N ASN A 152 30.67 -2.75 1.52
CA ASN A 152 31.94 -2.31 0.93
C ASN A 152 32.18 -2.57 -0.57
N GLU A 153 32.18 -1.48 -1.35
CA GLU A 153 33.40 -0.94 -1.99
C GLU A 153 33.07 0.40 -2.68
N LEU A 154 33.53 1.50 -2.08
CA LEU A 154 33.62 2.81 -2.73
C LEU A 154 34.81 2.81 -3.70
N PRO A 155 34.76 3.59 -4.81
CA PRO A 155 35.91 3.80 -5.69
C PRO A 155 37.14 4.33 -4.93
N ASP A 156 38.31 3.84 -5.30
CA ASP A 156 39.58 3.86 -4.53
C ASP A 156 40.27 5.25 -4.37
N ASP A 157 39.56 6.37 -4.49
CA ASP A 157 40.16 7.73 -4.53
C ASP A 157 39.82 8.64 -3.32
N GLN A 158 39.43 8.10 -2.16
CA GLN A 158 39.23 8.90 -0.93
C GLN A 158 39.91 8.34 0.33
N LYS A 159 41.07 7.68 0.18
CA LYS A 159 41.95 7.37 1.33
C LYS A 159 42.73 8.61 1.76
N HIS A 160 42.08 9.53 2.49
CA HIS A 160 42.70 10.37 3.54
C HIS A 160 41.70 11.42 4.07
N GLN A 161 40.78 11.02 4.95
CA GLN A 161 40.21 11.92 5.95
C GLN A 161 40.08 11.21 7.31
N PRO A 162 40.26 11.90 8.45
CA PRO A 162 40.34 11.28 9.76
C PRO A 162 38.99 10.71 10.21
N ARG A 163 39.02 9.57 10.89
CA ARG A 163 37.84 8.90 11.48
C ARG A 163 37.08 9.84 12.42
N GLU A 164 35.90 10.28 11.98
CA GLU A 164 34.88 10.83 12.88
C GLU A 164 34.34 9.72 13.80
N THR A 165 34.01 10.15 15.02
CA THR A 165 33.43 9.38 16.14
C THR A 165 32.23 8.50 15.76
N PRO A 166 31.99 7.38 16.47
CA PRO A 166 30.91 6.44 16.15
C PRO A 166 29.54 7.12 16.26
N ARG A 167 28.96 7.47 15.09
CA ARG A 167 27.56 7.88 14.99
C ARG A 167 26.66 6.67 15.27
N GLN A 168 25.59 6.93 16.01
CA GLN A 168 24.42 6.05 16.17
C GLN A 168 24.06 5.41 14.82
N LYS A 169 23.72 4.12 14.79
CA LYS A 169 23.22 3.44 13.57
C LYS A 169 22.21 4.36 12.89
N ALA A 170 22.51 4.80 11.67
CA ALA A 170 21.58 5.60 10.87
C ALA A 170 20.30 4.78 10.68
N GLU A 171 19.15 5.32 11.11
CA GLU A 171 17.85 4.74 10.82
C GLU A 171 17.72 4.54 9.31
N GLU A 172 17.21 3.39 8.88
CA GLU A 172 17.02 3.13 7.45
C GLU A 172 16.11 4.22 6.83
N PRO A 173 16.43 4.73 5.63
CA PRO A 173 15.61 5.74 4.99
C PRO A 173 14.18 5.23 4.73
N GLY A 174 13.19 6.08 4.99
CA GLY A 174 11.78 5.77 4.72
C GLY A 174 11.56 5.41 3.24
N LYS A 175 10.63 4.49 2.96
CA LYS A 175 10.37 3.96 1.61
C LYS A 175 8.98 4.38 1.14
N LEU A 176 8.87 4.90 -0.07
CA LEU A 176 7.62 5.36 -0.66
C LEU A 176 7.39 4.69 -2.02
N ILE A 177 6.14 4.31 -2.29
CA ILE A 177 5.68 3.90 -3.62
C ILE A 177 4.69 4.95 -4.10
N VAL A 178 5.04 5.70 -5.14
CA VAL A 178 4.22 6.80 -5.66
C VAL A 178 3.45 6.31 -6.88
N PHE A 179 2.16 6.04 -6.71
CA PHE A 179 1.22 5.73 -7.78
C PHE A 179 0.75 7.02 -8.43
N SER A 180 1.52 7.46 -9.41
CA SER A 180 1.39 8.78 -10.00
C SER A 180 0.21 8.90 -10.97
N ILE A 181 -0.25 10.13 -11.17
CA ILE A 181 -1.18 10.48 -12.25
C ILE A 181 -0.43 10.80 -13.56
N ILE A 182 0.92 10.77 -13.59
CA ILE A 182 1.69 11.17 -14.77
C ILE A 182 3.06 10.47 -14.81
N ASP A 183 3.56 10.16 -16.00
CA ASP A 183 4.89 9.59 -16.14
C ASP A 183 5.99 10.56 -15.69
N TRP A 184 7.08 10.01 -15.13
CA TRP A 184 8.20 10.82 -14.65
C TRP A 184 8.77 11.76 -15.73
N GLY A 185 8.91 11.24 -16.95
CA GLY A 185 9.47 11.97 -18.09
C GLY A 185 8.50 12.92 -18.81
N TYR A 186 7.24 12.97 -18.40
CA TYR A 186 6.20 13.76 -19.06
C TYR A 186 5.77 14.91 -18.15
N ARG A 187 5.84 16.16 -18.67
CA ARG A 187 5.46 17.43 -18.01
C ARG A 187 5.78 17.49 -16.50
N TYR A 188 6.90 18.12 -16.17
CA TYR A 188 7.37 18.20 -14.78
C TYR A 188 6.42 19.05 -13.90
N GLN A 189 5.77 18.42 -12.93
CA GLN A 189 4.73 19.03 -12.08
C GLN A 189 4.70 18.40 -10.67
N ARG A 190 3.65 18.64 -9.89
CA ARG A 190 3.56 18.28 -8.45
C ARG A 190 4.05 16.85 -8.13
N PRO A 191 3.64 15.77 -8.84
CA PRO A 191 4.07 14.41 -8.51
C PRO A 191 5.58 14.25 -8.51
N GLN A 192 6.26 14.79 -9.53
CA GLN A 192 7.72 14.72 -9.62
C GLN A 192 8.39 15.69 -8.65
N GLN A 193 7.82 16.87 -8.43
CA GLN A 193 8.36 17.90 -7.52
C GLN A 193 8.33 17.42 -6.06
N ILE A 194 7.21 16.89 -5.58
CA ILE A 194 7.10 16.33 -4.22
C ILE A 194 8.00 15.11 -4.06
N SER A 195 8.00 14.20 -5.03
CA SER A 195 8.88 13.03 -5.01
C SER A 195 10.37 13.43 -4.96
N ALA A 196 10.75 14.46 -5.70
CA ALA A 196 12.10 15.01 -5.68
C ALA A 196 12.47 15.60 -4.30
N SER A 197 11.60 16.43 -3.73
CA SER A 197 11.83 17.05 -2.42
C SER A 197 11.92 16.01 -1.30
N LEU A 198 11.06 14.98 -1.29
CA LEU A 198 11.13 13.89 -0.30
C LEU A 198 12.40 13.04 -0.48
N ALA A 199 12.82 12.79 -1.73
CA ALA A 199 14.05 12.05 -2.01
C ALA A 199 15.32 12.75 -1.51
N GLU A 200 15.33 14.09 -1.48
CA GLU A 200 16.43 14.90 -0.93
C GLU A 200 16.57 14.74 0.59
N ASP A 201 15.48 14.45 1.30
CA ASP A 201 15.46 14.16 2.74
C ASP A 201 15.79 12.70 3.08
N GLY A 202 16.13 11.91 2.06
CA GLY A 202 16.61 10.55 2.22
C GLY A 202 15.59 9.48 1.88
N TYR A 203 14.30 9.81 1.65
CA TYR A 203 13.31 8.82 1.28
C TYR A 203 13.66 8.08 -0.02
N GLN A 204 13.49 6.77 -0.04
CA GLN A 204 13.61 5.93 -1.24
C GLN A 204 12.28 5.88 -1.98
N ILE A 205 12.22 6.51 -3.16
CA ILE A 205 11.00 6.64 -3.95
C ILE A 205 10.97 5.61 -5.09
N HIS A 206 9.89 4.85 -5.16
CA HIS A 206 9.52 4.00 -6.29
C HIS A 206 8.36 4.67 -7.02
N TYR A 207 8.69 5.45 -8.06
CA TYR A 207 7.73 6.26 -8.80
C TYR A 207 7.08 5.43 -9.90
N VAL A 208 5.82 5.05 -9.72
CA VAL A 208 5.05 4.25 -10.67
C VAL A 208 4.41 5.16 -11.71
N ASN A 209 4.82 4.99 -12.96
CA ASN A 209 4.30 5.73 -14.12
C ASN A 209 2.81 5.41 -14.38
N ALA A 210 2.08 6.39 -14.92
CA ALA A 210 0.66 6.29 -15.24
C ALA A 210 0.40 5.46 -16.50
N ASN A 211 1.37 5.42 -17.44
CA ASN A 211 1.28 4.62 -18.65
C ASN A 211 1.88 3.21 -18.49
N PHE A 212 1.28 2.25 -19.19
CA PHE A 212 1.71 0.86 -19.26
C PHE A 212 2.44 0.57 -20.59
N ILE A 213 3.46 -0.29 -20.54
CA ILE A 213 4.19 -0.75 -21.73
C ILE A 213 3.76 -2.16 -22.15
N ALA A 214 3.89 -2.49 -23.43
CA ALA A 214 3.58 -3.82 -23.94
C ALA A 214 4.52 -4.91 -23.39
N THR A 215 3.97 -6.10 -23.12
CA THR A 215 4.77 -7.29 -22.82
C THR A 215 5.24 -7.93 -24.13
N HIS A 216 6.53 -7.80 -24.45
CA HIS A 216 7.11 -8.33 -25.70
C HIS A 216 7.60 -9.79 -25.62
N SER A 217 7.40 -10.48 -24.50
CA SER A 217 7.91 -11.85 -24.29
C SER A 217 6.85 -12.92 -24.55
N SER A 218 7.19 -13.95 -25.35
CA SER A 218 6.36 -15.12 -25.62
C SER A 218 6.22 -16.00 -24.37
N GLY A 219 5.05 -15.93 -23.71
CA GLY A 219 4.37 -16.98 -22.92
C GLY A 219 5.05 -17.71 -21.75
N SER A 220 6.38 -17.76 -21.64
CA SER A 220 7.08 -18.57 -20.61
C SER A 220 8.21 -17.82 -19.90
N ASP A 221 8.42 -16.54 -20.21
CA ASP A 221 9.54 -15.78 -19.67
C ASP A 221 9.15 -15.11 -18.34
N SER A 222 9.81 -15.48 -17.25
CA SER A 222 9.58 -14.88 -15.91
C SER A 222 9.82 -13.36 -15.90
N LYS A 223 10.52 -12.81 -16.90
CA LYS A 223 10.72 -11.38 -17.10
C LYS A 223 9.44 -10.62 -17.50
N ALA A 224 8.39 -11.32 -17.94
CA ALA A 224 7.09 -10.72 -18.26
C ALA A 224 6.42 -10.09 -17.04
N LEU A 225 6.62 -10.67 -15.85
CA LEU A 225 6.02 -10.26 -14.58
C LEU A 225 6.90 -9.32 -13.76
N LEU A 226 8.00 -8.81 -14.33
CA LEU A 226 8.84 -7.80 -13.69
C LEU A 226 8.58 -6.44 -14.34
N PRO A 227 8.39 -5.36 -13.55
CA PRO A 227 8.30 -4.02 -14.11
C PRO A 227 9.60 -3.59 -14.81
N SER A 228 9.51 -2.59 -15.69
CA SER A 228 10.70 -1.90 -16.18
C SER A 228 11.14 -0.87 -15.13
N LEU A 229 12.45 -0.81 -14.87
CA LEU A 229 13.01 0.00 -13.80
C LEU A 229 14.11 0.90 -14.36
N LYS A 230 14.08 2.18 -14.00
CA LYS A 230 15.08 3.17 -14.42
C LYS A 230 15.40 4.12 -13.28
N ARG A 231 16.67 4.19 -12.88
CA ARG A 231 17.09 5.17 -11.86
C ARG A 231 17.14 6.55 -12.50
N VAL A 232 16.30 7.46 -12.02
CA VAL A 232 16.20 8.83 -12.55
C VAL A 232 16.87 9.86 -11.65
N ARG A 233 16.96 9.56 -10.34
CA ARG A 233 17.76 10.32 -9.36
C ARG A 233 18.34 9.36 -8.30
N LYS A 234 19.25 9.84 -7.44
CA LYS A 234 19.94 9.02 -6.41
C LYS A 234 18.97 8.12 -5.63
N ASN A 235 17.87 8.69 -5.14
CA ASN A 235 16.86 8.00 -4.34
C ASN A 235 15.50 7.84 -5.06
N ILE A 236 15.47 7.92 -6.41
CA ILE A 236 14.24 7.77 -7.18
C ILE A 236 14.43 6.73 -8.28
N LEU A 237 13.62 5.67 -8.20
CA LEU A 237 13.49 4.63 -9.19
C LEU A 237 12.15 4.80 -9.92
N GLU A 238 12.22 5.12 -11.21
CA GLU A 238 11.08 5.11 -12.12
C GLU A 238 10.67 3.64 -12.38
N VAL A 239 9.39 3.34 -12.20
CA VAL A 239 8.77 2.02 -12.33
C VAL A 239 7.70 2.09 -13.40
N THR A 240 7.90 1.38 -14.51
CA THR A 240 6.91 1.28 -15.59
C THR A 240 6.34 -0.14 -15.64
N LEU A 241 5.04 -0.24 -15.37
CA LEU A 241 4.32 -1.51 -15.34
C LEU A 241 3.98 -1.99 -16.76
N LYS A 242 3.92 -3.31 -16.93
CA LYS A 242 3.62 -3.95 -18.21
C LYS A 242 2.16 -4.41 -18.29
N LYS A 243 1.54 -4.31 -19.46
CA LYS A 243 0.21 -4.88 -19.74
C LYS A 243 0.29 -6.36 -20.17
N PRO A 244 -0.76 -7.18 -19.98
CA PRO A 244 -0.75 -8.59 -20.36
C PRO A 244 -0.50 -8.82 -21.88
N PRO A 245 0.24 -9.87 -22.28
CA PRO A 245 0.65 -10.11 -23.67
C PRO A 245 -0.47 -10.49 -24.67
N HIS A 246 -1.70 -10.76 -24.21
CA HIS A 246 -2.85 -11.11 -25.06
C HIS A 246 -4.05 -10.16 -24.92
N PHE A 247 -3.89 -9.05 -24.20
CA PHE A 247 -4.83 -7.93 -24.26
C PHE A 247 -4.57 -7.15 -25.55
N SER A 248 -4.99 -7.74 -26.67
CA SER A 248 -4.95 -7.13 -28.00
C SER A 248 -6.33 -7.19 -28.64
N GLY A 249 -7.19 -6.27 -28.22
CA GLY A 249 -8.35 -5.72 -28.92
C GLY A 249 -9.23 -6.67 -29.73
N SER A 250 -10.34 -7.11 -29.14
CA SER A 250 -11.59 -7.37 -29.86
C SER A 250 -12.85 -7.16 -28.98
N GLY A 251 -13.37 -5.94 -28.99
CA GLY A 251 -14.78 -5.58 -28.66
C GLY A 251 -14.93 -4.72 -27.40
N ASN A 252 -15.53 -3.52 -27.50
CA ASN A 252 -15.69 -2.49 -26.43
C ASN A 252 -14.46 -2.21 -25.51
N GLU A 253 -13.33 -2.83 -25.83
CA GLU A 253 -12.04 -2.82 -25.17
C GLU A 253 -11.26 -1.57 -25.60
N GLN A 254 -11.60 -0.44 -24.98
CA GLN A 254 -10.67 0.68 -24.82
C GLN A 254 -9.75 0.47 -23.61
N ASP A 255 -9.35 -0.78 -23.31
CA ASP A 255 -8.47 -1.14 -22.19
C ASP A 255 -6.98 -0.84 -22.49
N LEU A 256 -6.73 0.46 -22.59
CA LEU A 256 -5.77 1.23 -21.78
C LEU A 256 -4.28 0.95 -21.87
N ASN A 257 -3.61 1.88 -22.55
CA ASN A 257 -2.19 2.15 -22.35
C ASN A 257 -1.90 2.95 -21.05
N ASN A 258 -2.90 3.29 -20.22
CA ASN A 258 -2.74 4.13 -19.03
C ASN A 258 -3.75 3.82 -17.90
N ILE A 259 -3.62 4.48 -16.75
CA ILE A 259 -4.44 4.24 -15.55
C ILE A 259 -5.77 5.02 -15.49
N TYR A 260 -6.06 5.94 -16.42
CA TYR A 260 -7.16 6.90 -16.21
C TYR A 260 -8.56 6.29 -16.23
N ASN A 261 -8.71 5.13 -16.85
CA ASN A 261 -9.94 4.35 -16.79
C ASN A 261 -9.86 3.30 -15.67
N HIS A 262 -11.03 2.86 -15.19
CA HIS A 262 -11.13 1.89 -14.12
C HIS A 262 -10.63 0.50 -14.56
N PRO A 263 -9.56 -0.07 -13.95
CA PRO A 263 -8.98 -1.32 -14.42
C PRO A 263 -9.90 -2.54 -14.17
N SER A 264 -9.94 -3.46 -15.13
CA SER A 264 -10.58 -4.78 -14.96
C SER A 264 -9.90 -5.61 -13.88
N ASP A 265 -10.60 -6.60 -13.30
CA ASP A 265 -10.03 -7.48 -12.27
C ASP A 265 -8.80 -8.23 -12.78
N ALA A 266 -8.82 -8.67 -14.04
CA ALA A 266 -7.70 -9.36 -14.67
C ALA A 266 -6.46 -8.45 -14.78
N MET A 267 -6.65 -7.18 -15.17
CA MET A 267 -5.56 -6.20 -15.23
C MET A 267 -5.02 -5.88 -13.83
N ALA A 268 -5.92 -5.69 -12.86
CA ALA A 268 -5.54 -5.44 -11.46
C ALA A 268 -4.71 -6.60 -10.89
N LEU A 269 -5.11 -7.85 -11.13
CA LEU A 269 -4.36 -9.05 -10.73
C LEU A 269 -2.99 -9.14 -11.40
N TRP A 270 -2.93 -8.88 -12.72
CA TRP A 270 -1.67 -8.90 -13.47
C TRP A 270 -0.67 -7.86 -12.97
N ILE A 271 -1.12 -6.63 -12.77
CA ILE A 271 -0.28 -5.55 -12.23
C ILE A 271 0.15 -5.88 -10.79
N SER A 272 -0.77 -6.41 -9.98
CA SER A 272 -0.47 -6.79 -8.60
C SER A 272 0.67 -7.80 -8.49
N ALA A 273 0.80 -8.74 -9.43
CA ALA A 273 1.94 -9.67 -9.47
C ALA A 273 3.28 -8.94 -9.69
N GLN A 274 3.31 -7.92 -10.55
CA GLN A 274 4.50 -7.08 -10.76
C GLN A 274 4.84 -6.26 -9.50
N LEU A 275 3.83 -5.69 -8.84
CA LEU A 275 4.01 -4.90 -7.61
C LEU A 275 4.51 -5.75 -6.44
N ARG A 276 4.00 -6.97 -6.26
CA ARG A 276 4.51 -7.89 -5.22
C ARG A 276 5.97 -8.26 -5.46
N SER A 277 6.34 -8.51 -6.71
CA SER A 277 7.75 -8.75 -7.08
C SER A 277 8.63 -7.54 -6.74
N LEU A 278 8.13 -6.31 -6.97
CA LEU A 278 8.81 -5.07 -6.59
C LEU A 278 9.01 -4.99 -5.07
N ILE A 279 7.96 -5.25 -4.27
CA ILE A 279 8.04 -5.23 -2.81
C ILE A 279 9.12 -6.20 -2.32
N GLU A 280 9.12 -7.43 -2.81
CA GLU A 280 10.05 -8.46 -2.35
C GLU A 280 11.51 -8.15 -2.72
N ILE A 281 11.74 -7.66 -3.94
CA ILE A 281 13.08 -7.33 -4.45
C ILE A 281 13.66 -6.12 -3.73
N TYR A 282 12.85 -5.08 -3.50
CA TYR A 282 13.30 -3.81 -2.92
C TYR A 282 13.02 -3.66 -1.43
N LYS A 283 12.51 -4.72 -0.78
CA LYS A 283 12.17 -4.75 0.65
C LYS A 283 11.27 -3.59 1.05
N LEU A 284 10.12 -3.50 0.37
CA LEU A 284 9.14 -2.42 0.54
C LEU A 284 8.02 -2.79 1.53
N GLU A 285 8.23 -3.76 2.42
CA GLU A 285 7.25 -4.17 3.43
C GLU A 285 6.94 -3.05 4.44
N SER A 286 7.83 -2.08 4.60
CA SER A 286 7.62 -0.87 5.41
C SER A 286 7.19 0.36 4.60
N ALA A 287 6.96 0.22 3.30
CA ALA A 287 6.72 1.37 2.43
C ALA A 287 5.31 1.95 2.61
N ILE A 288 5.18 3.26 2.36
CA ILE A 288 3.87 3.94 2.24
C ILE A 288 3.52 4.08 0.76
N ALA A 289 2.29 3.73 0.40
CA ALA A 289 1.75 3.95 -0.94
C ALA A 289 1.10 5.34 -1.03
N ILE A 290 1.65 6.22 -1.88
CA ILE A 290 1.02 7.51 -2.21
C ILE A 290 0.24 7.32 -3.50
N ILE A 291 -1.08 7.46 -3.45
CA ILE A 291 -1.98 7.33 -4.58
C ILE A 291 -2.39 8.73 -5.04
N MET A 292 -2.22 9.04 -6.33
CA MET A 292 -2.56 10.34 -6.91
C MET A 292 -3.75 10.29 -7.89
N HIS A 293 -4.23 9.09 -8.24
CA HIS A 293 -5.41 8.90 -9.09
C HIS A 293 -6.27 7.72 -8.57
N PRO A 294 -7.60 7.85 -8.46
CA PRO A 294 -8.46 6.82 -7.86
C PRO A 294 -8.38 5.44 -8.51
N SER A 295 -8.19 5.36 -9.83
CA SER A 295 -8.07 4.07 -10.53
C SER A 295 -6.92 3.18 -10.06
N TRP A 296 -5.91 3.73 -9.36
CA TRP A 296 -4.87 2.93 -8.71
C TRP A 296 -5.37 2.16 -7.48
N HIS A 297 -6.45 2.61 -6.84
CA HIS A 297 -6.93 2.05 -5.57
C HIS A 297 -7.21 0.56 -5.69
N LYS A 298 -7.95 0.13 -6.72
CA LYS A 298 -8.23 -1.27 -6.99
C LYS A 298 -6.97 -2.12 -7.15
N ILE A 299 -5.97 -1.61 -7.86
CA ILE A 299 -4.67 -2.27 -8.04
C ILE A 299 -3.95 -2.39 -6.69
N CYS A 300 -3.89 -1.32 -5.92
CA CYS A 300 -3.24 -1.29 -4.61
C CYS A 300 -3.96 -2.23 -3.63
N ARG A 301 -5.29 -2.27 -3.63
CA ARG A 301 -6.08 -3.21 -2.83
C ARG A 301 -5.92 -4.67 -3.26
N THR A 302 -5.46 -4.94 -4.46
CA THR A 302 -5.21 -6.31 -4.93
C THR A 302 -3.77 -6.74 -4.64
N GLY A 303 -2.80 -5.84 -4.83
CA GLY A 303 -1.37 -6.14 -4.74
C GLY A 303 -0.68 -5.73 -3.44
N LEU A 304 -1.20 -4.73 -2.74
CA LEU A 304 -0.54 -3.98 -1.65
C LEU A 304 -1.42 -3.86 -0.39
N GLN A 305 -2.30 -4.84 -0.12
CA GLN A 305 -3.29 -4.80 0.98
C GLN A 305 -2.72 -4.40 2.35
N GLU A 306 -1.41 -4.59 2.56
CA GLU A 306 -0.74 -4.37 3.83
C GLU A 306 0.05 -3.08 3.95
N LEU A 307 0.13 -2.28 2.88
CA LEU A 307 0.82 -1.01 2.92
C LEU A 307 -0.12 0.11 3.39
N PRO A 308 0.35 1.04 4.23
CA PRO A 308 -0.37 2.27 4.50
C PRO A 308 -0.56 3.09 3.23
N ILE A 309 -1.68 3.79 3.12
CA ILE A 309 -2.07 4.56 1.94
C ILE A 309 -2.20 6.03 2.30
N ILE A 310 -1.52 6.90 1.54
CA ILE A 310 -1.86 8.32 1.43
C ILE A 310 -2.60 8.51 0.12
N TYR A 311 -3.76 9.16 0.17
CA TYR A 311 -4.40 9.67 -1.03
C TYR A 311 -4.05 11.16 -1.21
N ASP A 312 -3.29 11.52 -2.25
CA ASP A 312 -3.04 12.91 -2.66
C ASP A 312 -4.03 13.30 -3.75
N CYS A 313 -5.19 13.80 -3.33
CA CYS A 313 -6.25 14.28 -4.19
C CYS A 313 -5.87 15.66 -4.75
N MET A 314 -5.41 15.65 -6.00
CA MET A 314 -4.88 16.84 -6.67
C MET A 314 -5.92 17.60 -7.48
N ASP A 315 -6.89 16.89 -8.02
CA ASP A 315 -7.87 17.38 -8.98
C ASP A 315 -9.27 16.91 -8.60
N HIS A 316 -10.29 17.65 -9.02
CA HIS A 316 -11.66 17.19 -8.90
C HIS A 316 -11.95 16.18 -10.00
N ILE A 317 -11.79 14.89 -9.69
CA ILE A 317 -11.84 13.80 -10.68
C ILE A 317 -13.18 13.74 -11.42
N ALA A 318 -14.30 13.96 -10.73
CA ALA A 318 -15.63 14.04 -11.36
C ALA A 318 -15.80 15.24 -12.32
N GLY A 319 -14.86 16.20 -12.33
CA GLY A 319 -14.87 17.35 -13.23
C GLY A 319 -14.36 17.06 -14.65
N PHE A 320 -13.74 15.89 -14.88
CA PHE A 320 -13.28 15.49 -16.21
C PHE A 320 -14.40 14.80 -17.01
N PRO A 321 -14.69 15.22 -18.26
CA PRO A 321 -15.79 14.66 -19.06
C PRO A 321 -15.70 13.14 -19.31
N GLU A 322 -14.50 12.60 -19.37
CA GLU A 322 -14.19 11.20 -19.64
C GLU A 322 -14.24 10.29 -18.40
N THR A 323 -14.42 10.85 -17.20
CA THR A 323 -14.43 10.08 -15.96
C THR A 323 -15.70 9.22 -15.84
N SER A 324 -15.50 7.91 -15.66
CA SER A 324 -16.61 6.97 -15.47
C SER A 324 -17.14 7.00 -14.03
N LEU A 325 -18.38 6.53 -13.83
CA LEU A 325 -18.99 6.44 -12.50
C LEU A 325 -18.19 5.52 -11.58
N GLU A 326 -17.60 4.45 -12.12
CA GLU A 326 -16.76 3.52 -11.36
C GLU A 326 -15.54 4.21 -10.75
N VAL A 327 -14.91 5.15 -11.46
CA VAL A 327 -13.75 5.91 -10.94
C VAL A 327 -14.18 6.82 -9.79
N ILE A 328 -15.36 7.44 -9.88
CA ILE A 328 -15.92 8.31 -8.83
C ILE A 328 -16.30 7.50 -7.58
N GLU A 329 -16.86 6.30 -7.76
CA GLU A 329 -17.14 5.39 -6.65
C GLU A 329 -15.85 4.91 -5.98
N GLU A 330 -14.82 4.59 -6.77
CA GLU A 330 -13.51 4.18 -6.27
C GLU A 330 -12.80 5.32 -5.51
N GLU A 331 -12.94 6.58 -5.94
CA GLU A 331 -12.42 7.74 -5.21
C GLU A 331 -13.01 7.86 -3.81
N LYS A 332 -14.33 7.67 -3.67
CA LYS A 332 -15.00 7.69 -2.36
C LYS A 332 -14.49 6.58 -1.46
N LEU A 333 -14.31 5.37 -2.01
CA LEU A 333 -13.74 4.25 -1.28
C LEU A 333 -12.31 4.56 -0.85
N LEU A 334 -11.46 5.05 -1.77
CA LEU A 334 -10.08 5.43 -1.49
C LEU A 334 -9.99 6.49 -0.38
N ALA A 335 -10.73 7.58 -0.50
CA ALA A 335 -10.74 8.66 0.49
C ALA A 335 -11.19 8.18 1.88
N SER A 336 -12.14 7.24 1.95
CA SER A 336 -12.60 6.67 3.22
C SER A 336 -11.65 5.61 3.82
N GLN A 337 -10.79 5.00 3.00
CA GLN A 337 -9.97 3.84 3.37
C GLN A 337 -8.47 4.14 3.50
N CYS A 338 -8.04 5.32 3.07
CA CYS A 338 -6.66 5.78 3.21
C CYS A 338 -6.32 6.07 4.68
N ASP A 339 -5.02 6.04 5.01
CA ASP A 339 -4.51 6.33 6.36
C ASP A 339 -4.25 7.83 6.55
N ALA A 340 -4.02 8.56 5.46
CA ALA A 340 -4.02 10.02 5.40
C ALA A 340 -4.57 10.51 4.05
N LEU A 341 -5.29 11.63 4.10
CA LEU A 341 -5.81 12.32 2.93
C LEU A 341 -5.08 13.65 2.78
N VAL A 342 -4.54 13.92 1.59
CA VAL A 342 -3.94 15.20 1.20
C VAL A 342 -4.81 15.78 0.09
N THR A 343 -5.14 17.06 0.20
CA THR A 343 -5.88 17.81 -0.82
C THR A 343 -5.10 19.07 -1.21
N THR A 344 -5.18 19.47 -2.48
CA THR A 344 -4.41 20.61 -3.02
C THR A 344 -5.12 21.96 -2.92
N SER A 345 -6.43 21.97 -2.63
CA SER A 345 -7.27 23.17 -2.54
C SER A 345 -8.31 23.05 -1.44
N GLU A 346 -8.84 24.19 -0.96
CA GLU A 346 -9.95 24.25 -0.02
C GLU A 346 -11.22 23.63 -0.59
N PHE A 347 -11.45 23.78 -1.89
CA PHE A 347 -12.60 23.14 -2.55
C PHE A 347 -12.56 21.62 -2.40
N LEU A 348 -11.41 20.98 -2.64
CA LEU A 348 -11.23 19.54 -2.42
C LEU A 348 -11.24 19.20 -0.92
N HIS A 349 -10.60 20.02 -0.08
CA HIS A 349 -10.56 19.81 1.36
C HIS A 349 -11.97 19.74 1.97
N ASN A 350 -12.88 20.59 1.49
CA ASN A 350 -14.26 20.61 1.98
C ASN A 350 -15.15 19.50 1.39
N GLN A 351 -14.71 18.79 0.35
CA GLN A 351 -15.46 17.67 -0.24
C GLN A 351 -15.34 16.38 0.57
N PHE A 352 -14.27 16.22 1.34
CA PHE A 352 -14.00 15.01 2.10
C PHE A 352 -14.06 15.29 3.60
N THR A 353 -14.37 14.24 4.37
CA THR A 353 -14.23 14.26 5.83
C THR A 353 -13.36 13.08 6.21
N HIS A 354 -12.18 13.36 6.74
CA HIS A 354 -11.23 12.33 7.14
C HIS A 354 -10.53 12.74 8.44
N ASN A 355 -10.29 11.78 9.34
CA ASN A 355 -9.66 12.05 10.64
C ASN A 355 -8.21 12.55 10.53
N ASN A 356 -7.58 12.28 9.39
CA ASN A 356 -6.19 12.62 9.10
C ASN A 356 -6.14 13.30 7.73
N HIS A 357 -6.47 14.59 7.68
CA HIS A 357 -6.70 15.34 6.43
C HIS A 357 -5.84 16.60 6.41
N TYR A 358 -5.04 16.76 5.36
CA TYR A 358 -4.11 17.87 5.19
C TYR A 358 -4.41 18.66 3.92
N LEU A 359 -4.46 19.99 4.05
CA LEU A 359 -4.45 20.90 2.92
C LEU A 359 -3.00 21.24 2.56
N ILE A 360 -2.49 20.67 1.47
CA ILE A 360 -1.12 20.91 0.99
C ILE A 360 -1.18 21.48 -0.43
N ARG A 361 -1.21 22.82 -0.49
CA ARG A 361 -1.19 23.60 -1.73
C ARG A 361 0.08 23.36 -2.55
N ASN A 362 0.07 23.77 -3.81
CA ASN A 362 1.25 23.72 -4.65
C ASN A 362 2.31 24.76 -4.20
N GLY A 363 3.51 24.66 -4.76
CA GLY A 363 4.58 25.63 -4.57
C GLY A 363 5.40 25.83 -5.85
N CYS A 364 6.54 26.52 -5.74
CA CYS A 364 7.48 26.67 -6.85
C CYS A 364 8.92 26.30 -6.49
N GLU A 365 9.74 26.07 -7.52
CA GLU A 365 11.19 26.01 -7.42
C GLU A 365 11.75 27.45 -7.41
N TYR A 366 11.65 28.14 -6.28
CA TYR A 366 11.97 29.57 -6.17
C TYR A 366 13.33 29.92 -6.77
N ALA A 367 14.38 29.19 -6.39
CA ALA A 367 15.74 29.45 -6.87
C ALA A 367 15.88 29.37 -8.40
N TYR A 368 15.10 28.52 -9.07
CA TYR A 368 15.10 28.39 -10.52
C TYR A 368 14.40 29.58 -11.19
N PHE A 369 13.21 29.95 -10.73
CA PHE A 369 12.42 31.04 -11.33
C PHE A 369 12.88 32.45 -10.93
N SER A 370 13.55 32.60 -9.78
CA SER A 370 14.12 33.88 -9.35
C SER A 370 15.50 34.17 -9.95
N ALA A 371 16.13 33.18 -10.59
CA ALA A 371 17.44 33.33 -11.21
C ALA A 371 17.39 34.30 -12.40
N ALA A 372 18.51 34.95 -12.67
CA ALA A 372 18.66 35.76 -13.88
C ALA A 372 18.54 34.87 -15.12
N ALA A 373 17.46 35.03 -15.89
CA ALA A 373 17.24 34.33 -17.13
C ALA A 373 18.11 34.92 -18.26
N MET A 374 18.61 34.06 -19.14
CA MET A 374 19.31 34.49 -20.35
C MET A 374 18.33 34.49 -21.54
N PRO A 375 18.48 35.41 -22.51
CA PRO A 375 17.72 35.36 -23.75
C PRO A 375 17.91 34.02 -24.47
N ASP A 376 16.84 33.53 -25.10
CA ASP A 376 16.83 32.27 -25.85
C ASP A 376 16.48 32.54 -27.31
N SER A 377 17.11 31.82 -28.24
CA SER A 377 16.88 31.97 -29.69
C SER A 377 15.45 31.61 -30.09
N LEU A 378 14.77 30.77 -29.30
CA LEU A 378 13.36 30.45 -29.51
C LEU A 378 12.46 31.69 -29.49
N PHE A 379 12.89 32.74 -28.79
CA PHE A 379 12.11 33.97 -28.61
C PHE A 379 12.75 35.22 -29.23
N GLU A 380 13.77 35.05 -30.08
CA GLU A 380 14.52 36.15 -30.70
C GLU A 380 13.60 37.18 -31.39
N ARG A 381 12.54 36.69 -32.05
CA ARG A 381 11.53 37.54 -32.73
C ARG A 381 10.75 38.48 -31.81
N TYR A 382 10.79 38.25 -30.50
CA TYR A 382 10.05 39.03 -29.50
C TYR A 382 10.96 39.90 -28.61
N GLN A 383 12.28 39.71 -28.67
CA GLN A 383 13.22 40.49 -27.85
C GLN A 383 13.25 41.98 -28.22
N SER A 384 12.89 42.30 -29.47
CA SER A 384 12.79 43.67 -29.99
C SER A 384 11.36 44.22 -30.02
N ALA A 385 10.41 43.53 -29.39
CA ALA A 385 9.03 44.00 -29.32
C ALA A 385 8.98 45.38 -28.63
N THR A 386 8.31 46.34 -29.26
CA THR A 386 8.06 47.68 -28.70
C THR A 386 6.71 47.77 -28.00
N SER A 387 5.85 46.78 -28.20
CA SER A 387 4.59 46.57 -27.52
C SER A 387 4.78 45.80 -26.21
N PRO A 388 3.98 46.05 -25.17
CA PRO A 388 4.02 45.24 -23.97
C PRO A 388 3.62 43.79 -24.25
N ILE A 389 4.30 42.86 -23.59
CA ILE A 389 4.11 41.42 -23.75
C ILE A 389 3.30 40.86 -22.59
N VAL A 390 2.14 40.28 -22.92
CA VAL A 390 1.28 39.52 -22.03
C VAL A 390 1.59 38.04 -22.22
N CYS A 391 1.91 37.32 -21.14
CA CYS A 391 2.37 35.94 -21.23
C CYS A 391 1.49 34.97 -20.43
N TYR A 392 1.24 33.80 -21.00
CA TYR A 392 0.77 32.62 -20.28
C TYR A 392 1.61 31.42 -20.69
N TYR A 393 1.85 30.51 -19.74
CA TYR A 393 2.26 29.16 -20.08
C TYR A 393 1.52 28.10 -19.26
N GLY A 394 1.35 26.93 -19.87
CA GLY A 394 0.62 25.80 -19.32
C GLY A 394 -0.30 25.19 -20.38
N ALA A 395 -0.94 24.06 -20.05
CA ALA A 395 -1.93 23.48 -20.96
C ALA A 395 -3.05 24.48 -21.28
N ILE A 396 -3.36 24.61 -22.57
CA ILE A 396 -4.45 25.42 -23.12
C ILE A 396 -5.53 24.42 -23.53
N SER A 397 -6.49 24.18 -22.64
CA SER A 397 -7.53 23.16 -22.83
C SER A 397 -8.91 23.73 -22.49
N GLY A 398 -9.93 22.88 -22.31
CA GLY A 398 -11.32 23.31 -22.11
C GLY A 398 -11.54 24.30 -20.96
N TRP A 399 -10.66 24.30 -19.95
CA TRP A 399 -10.66 25.23 -18.82
C TRP A 399 -9.97 26.58 -19.08
N PHE A 400 -9.18 26.71 -20.14
CA PHE A 400 -8.58 27.98 -20.53
C PHE A 400 -9.63 28.84 -21.23
N ASP A 401 -9.83 30.07 -20.76
CA ASP A 401 -10.83 30.99 -21.29
C ASP A 401 -10.31 31.72 -22.53
N LEU A 402 -10.29 30.99 -23.65
CA LEU A 402 -9.84 31.51 -24.93
C LEU A 402 -10.69 32.71 -25.40
N LYS A 403 -11.99 32.74 -25.06
CA LYS A 403 -12.88 33.85 -25.41
C LYS A 403 -12.50 35.12 -24.66
N LEU A 404 -12.26 35.01 -23.35
CA LEU A 404 -11.77 36.12 -22.55
C LEU A 404 -10.45 36.66 -23.10
N VAL A 405 -9.49 35.78 -23.40
CA VAL A 405 -8.19 36.21 -23.96
C VAL A 405 -8.36 36.91 -25.30
N ALA A 406 -9.20 36.39 -26.21
CA ALA A 406 -9.47 37.03 -27.49
C ALA A 406 -10.15 38.41 -27.33
N ASP A 407 -11.11 38.53 -26.43
CA ASP A 407 -11.80 39.80 -26.15
C ASP A 407 -10.82 40.85 -25.60
N VAL A 408 -9.98 40.45 -24.65
CA VAL A 408 -8.94 41.30 -24.07
C VAL A 408 -7.89 41.68 -25.11
N ALA A 409 -7.45 40.75 -25.95
CA ALA A 409 -6.47 41.01 -27.00
C ALA A 409 -7.00 41.98 -28.08
N ASN A 410 -8.30 41.92 -28.40
CA ASN A 410 -8.98 42.89 -29.26
C ASN A 410 -9.01 44.30 -28.63
N GLN A 411 -9.30 44.39 -27.33
CA GLN A 411 -9.29 45.67 -26.59
C GLN A 411 -7.86 46.24 -26.46
N LEU A 412 -6.86 45.37 -26.37
CA LEU A 412 -5.44 45.68 -26.20
C LEU A 412 -4.64 45.42 -27.48
N ASN A 413 -5.10 45.92 -28.63
CA ASN A 413 -4.50 45.69 -29.95
C ASN A 413 -3.02 46.15 -30.10
N HIS A 414 -2.51 46.94 -29.16
CA HIS A 414 -1.10 47.35 -29.07
C HIS A 414 -0.25 46.48 -28.13
N HIS A 415 -0.80 45.42 -27.54
CA HIS A 415 -0.08 44.44 -26.73
C HIS A 415 0.11 43.15 -27.51
N THR A 416 1.17 42.41 -27.21
CA THR A 416 1.46 41.10 -27.80
C THR A 416 1.15 40.01 -26.79
N PHE A 417 0.31 39.04 -27.14
CA PHE A 417 -0.03 37.90 -26.28
C PHE A 417 0.77 36.67 -26.70
N LEU A 418 1.61 36.15 -25.79
CA LEU A 418 2.39 34.94 -25.99
C LEU A 418 1.80 33.81 -25.14
N LEU A 419 1.21 32.82 -25.81
CA LEU A 419 0.55 31.68 -25.16
C LEU A 419 1.36 30.40 -25.42
N ALA A 420 2.03 29.88 -24.41
CA ALA A 420 2.89 28.71 -24.51
C ALA A 420 2.25 27.46 -23.87
N GLY A 421 1.99 26.43 -24.67
CA GLY A 421 1.47 25.15 -24.21
C GLY A 421 0.80 24.36 -25.32
N SER A 422 0.48 23.09 -25.03
CA SER A 422 -0.39 22.29 -25.90
C SER A 422 -1.79 22.88 -25.91
N THR A 423 -2.39 22.94 -27.10
CA THR A 423 -3.79 23.34 -27.34
C THR A 423 -4.74 22.15 -27.38
N GLU A 424 -4.28 20.97 -26.98
CA GLU A 424 -5.09 19.75 -26.93
C GLU A 424 -6.28 19.90 -25.97
N GLY A 425 -7.48 19.61 -26.48
CA GLY A 425 -8.74 19.79 -25.74
C GLY A 425 -9.25 21.24 -25.70
N CYS A 426 -8.62 22.17 -26.42
CA CYS A 426 -9.16 23.52 -26.65
C CYS A 426 -9.76 23.62 -28.05
N ASP A 427 -11.01 24.11 -28.14
CA ASP A 427 -11.66 24.41 -29.41
C ASP A 427 -11.20 25.79 -29.90
N LEU A 428 -10.17 25.82 -30.75
CA LEU A 428 -9.63 27.05 -31.33
C LEU A 428 -10.57 27.68 -32.37
N ASP A 429 -11.46 26.88 -32.98
CA ASP A 429 -12.39 27.35 -34.00
C ASP A 429 -13.63 28.04 -33.39
N ALA A 430 -13.86 27.85 -32.09
CA ALA A 430 -14.97 28.48 -31.35
C ALA A 430 -14.84 30.01 -31.19
N VAL A 431 -13.64 30.58 -31.41
CA VAL A 431 -13.35 32.01 -31.19
C VAL A 431 -12.45 32.53 -32.30
N GLU A 432 -12.78 33.71 -32.86
CA GLU A 432 -11.87 34.41 -33.78
C GLU A 432 -10.65 34.93 -33.00
N ILE A 433 -9.47 34.39 -33.32
CA ILE A 433 -8.22 34.73 -32.63
C ILE A 433 -7.60 35.99 -33.24
N PRO A 434 -7.38 37.04 -32.45
CA PRO A 434 -6.74 38.27 -32.94
C PRO A 434 -5.28 38.06 -33.37
N ASP A 435 -4.82 38.83 -34.36
CA ASP A 435 -3.46 38.74 -34.93
C ASP A 435 -2.33 38.96 -33.91
N ASN A 436 -2.62 39.66 -32.80
CA ASN A 436 -1.68 39.90 -31.71
C ASN A 436 -1.64 38.77 -30.67
N VAL A 437 -2.31 37.64 -30.91
CA VAL A 437 -2.24 36.42 -30.09
C VAL A 437 -1.40 35.36 -30.79
N HIS A 438 -0.29 34.97 -30.15
CA HIS A 438 0.68 34.03 -30.71
C HIS A 438 0.74 32.77 -29.85
N PHE A 439 0.30 31.65 -30.41
CA PHE A 439 0.52 30.32 -29.83
C PHE A 439 1.95 29.85 -30.12
N LEU A 440 2.70 29.53 -29.07
CA LEU A 440 4.10 29.09 -29.17
C LEU A 440 4.24 27.56 -29.17
N GLY A 441 3.16 26.83 -28.90
CA GLY A 441 3.19 25.39 -28.69
C GLY A 441 3.85 25.01 -27.37
N GLU A 442 4.17 23.72 -27.18
CA GLU A 442 4.84 23.25 -25.97
C GLU A 442 6.27 23.77 -25.86
N ILE A 443 6.59 24.34 -24.70
CA ILE A 443 7.92 24.86 -24.37
C ILE A 443 8.55 23.97 -23.31
N PRO A 444 9.80 23.50 -23.49
CA PRO A 444 10.50 22.74 -22.46
C PRO A 444 10.59 23.51 -21.14
N TYR A 445 10.42 22.81 -20.01
CA TYR A 445 10.41 23.40 -18.68
C TYR A 445 11.65 24.28 -18.41
N ASN A 446 12.83 23.83 -18.85
CA ASN A 446 14.08 24.55 -18.67
C ASN A 446 14.22 25.85 -19.49
N LYS A 447 13.23 26.18 -20.35
CA LYS A 447 13.15 27.39 -21.16
C LYS A 447 12.11 28.40 -20.67
N LEU A 448 11.31 28.05 -19.65
CA LEU A 448 10.21 28.91 -19.18
C LEU A 448 10.71 30.24 -18.60
N THR A 449 11.87 30.25 -17.92
CA THR A 449 12.44 31.50 -17.38
C THR A 449 12.85 32.49 -18.48
N ALA A 450 13.27 32.01 -19.65
CA ALA A 450 13.57 32.86 -20.80
C ALA A 450 12.31 33.47 -21.43
N LEU A 451 11.18 32.75 -21.40
CA LEU A 451 9.88 33.32 -21.78
C LEU A 451 9.44 34.38 -20.77
N LEU A 452 9.58 34.11 -19.47
CA LEU A 452 9.26 35.08 -18.41
C LEU A 452 10.11 36.33 -18.49
N LEU A 453 11.37 36.25 -18.93
CA LEU A 453 12.21 37.42 -19.15
C LEU A 453 11.53 38.47 -20.03
N LEU A 454 10.82 38.03 -21.07
CA LEU A 454 10.12 38.87 -22.05
C LEU A 454 8.79 39.44 -21.54
N ALA A 455 8.13 38.75 -20.62
CA ALA A 455 6.79 39.12 -20.18
C ALA A 455 6.81 40.43 -19.39
N ASP A 456 5.98 41.38 -19.75
CA ASP A 456 5.68 42.55 -18.91
C ASP A 456 4.62 42.21 -17.86
N VAL A 457 3.69 41.32 -18.22
CA VAL A 457 2.64 40.82 -17.32
C VAL A 457 2.31 39.36 -17.65
N CYS A 458 2.04 38.57 -16.61
CA CYS A 458 1.61 37.19 -16.75
C CYS A 458 0.12 37.04 -16.43
N ILE A 459 -0.58 36.15 -17.14
CA ILE A 459 -2.03 35.99 -17.00
C ILE A 459 -2.45 34.57 -16.58
N ILE A 460 -3.56 34.43 -15.85
CA ILE A 460 -4.21 33.15 -15.54
C ILE A 460 -5.72 33.25 -15.89
N PRO A 461 -6.07 33.05 -17.17
CA PRO A 461 -7.43 33.27 -17.67
C PRO A 461 -8.23 31.95 -17.67
N PHE A 462 -8.64 31.45 -16.50
CA PHE A 462 -9.34 30.18 -16.39
C PHE A 462 -10.85 30.36 -16.22
N LYS A 463 -11.62 29.46 -16.84
CA LYS A 463 -13.07 29.39 -16.67
C LYS A 463 -13.40 28.90 -15.26
N LEU A 464 -14.35 29.54 -14.58
CA LEU A 464 -14.78 29.12 -13.25
C LEU A 464 -15.72 27.91 -13.32
N ILE A 465 -15.14 26.73 -13.54
CA ILE A 465 -15.80 25.41 -13.49
C ILE A 465 -15.31 24.63 -12.27
N ASP A 466 -16.00 23.55 -11.87
CA ASP A 466 -15.65 22.81 -10.65
C ASP A 466 -14.23 22.23 -10.68
N LEU A 467 -13.76 21.78 -11.85
CA LEU A 467 -12.36 21.38 -12.06
C LEU A 467 -11.37 22.50 -11.69
N ILE A 468 -11.69 23.75 -12.05
CA ILE A 468 -10.84 24.91 -11.77
C ILE A 468 -11.01 25.43 -10.35
N LYS A 469 -12.19 25.31 -9.73
CA LYS A 469 -12.37 25.60 -8.30
C LYS A 469 -11.46 24.72 -7.43
N ALA A 470 -11.18 23.50 -7.87
CA ALA A 470 -10.25 22.58 -7.24
C ALA A 470 -8.77 22.88 -7.49
N THR A 471 -8.44 23.79 -8.41
CA THR A 471 -7.06 24.03 -8.86
C THR A 471 -6.35 25.06 -8.01
N ASN A 472 -5.22 24.67 -7.39
CA ASN A 472 -4.23 25.61 -6.85
C ASN A 472 -3.13 25.86 -7.91
N PRO A 473 -3.14 26.98 -8.66
CA PRO A 473 -2.36 27.11 -9.88
C PRO A 473 -0.87 27.33 -9.60
N VAL A 474 -0.01 26.37 -9.96
CA VAL A 474 1.47 26.46 -9.82
C VAL A 474 2.04 27.77 -10.39
N LYS A 475 1.49 28.22 -11.52
CA LYS A 475 1.93 29.40 -12.28
C LYS A 475 1.98 30.68 -11.43
N ILE A 476 1.10 30.83 -10.44
CA ILE A 476 1.10 32.02 -9.59
C ILE A 476 2.43 32.15 -8.85
N TYR A 477 2.94 31.06 -8.29
CA TYR A 477 4.18 31.06 -7.51
C TYR A 477 5.39 31.25 -8.42
N GLU A 478 5.38 30.66 -9.62
CA GLU A 478 6.46 30.80 -10.60
C GLU A 478 6.57 32.23 -11.14
N TYR A 479 5.44 32.86 -11.48
CA TYR A 479 5.40 34.25 -11.95
C TYR A 479 5.88 35.22 -10.86
N LEU A 480 5.44 35.01 -9.62
CA LEU A 480 5.86 35.82 -8.48
C LEU A 480 7.33 35.59 -8.13
N ALA A 481 7.86 34.37 -8.27
CA ALA A 481 9.29 34.08 -8.13
C ALA A 481 10.14 34.81 -9.18
N ALA A 482 9.65 34.92 -10.42
CA ALA A 482 10.28 35.74 -11.45
C ALA A 482 10.14 37.25 -11.20
N GLY A 483 9.28 37.66 -10.25
CA GLY A 483 8.99 39.05 -9.92
C GLY A 483 7.97 39.72 -10.83
N LYS A 484 7.25 38.94 -11.64
CA LYS A 484 6.34 39.45 -12.67
C LYS A 484 4.97 39.81 -12.08
N PRO A 485 4.33 40.90 -12.53
CA PRO A 485 2.96 41.18 -12.16
C PRO A 485 2.04 40.12 -12.77
N VAL A 486 1.00 39.74 -12.02
CA VAL A 486 0.06 38.69 -12.41
C VAL A 486 -1.36 39.23 -12.47
N VAL A 487 -2.09 38.92 -13.54
CA VAL A 487 -3.53 39.15 -13.66
C VAL A 487 -4.24 37.81 -13.79
N SER A 488 -5.18 37.52 -12.90
CA SER A 488 -5.92 36.27 -12.90
C SER A 488 -7.42 36.51 -12.95
N THR A 489 -8.13 35.55 -13.52
CA THR A 489 -9.56 35.38 -13.20
C THR A 489 -9.75 35.21 -11.69
N ARG A 490 -10.92 35.55 -11.16
CA ARG A 490 -11.28 35.36 -9.75
C ARG A 490 -11.40 33.88 -9.39
N LEU A 491 -10.26 33.27 -9.07
CA LEU A 491 -10.17 31.88 -8.65
C LEU A 491 -10.24 31.76 -7.12
N PRO A 492 -11.10 30.88 -6.56
CA PRO A 492 -11.25 30.73 -5.11
C PRO A 492 -9.92 30.47 -4.40
N GLU A 493 -9.06 29.64 -4.98
CA GLU A 493 -7.75 29.33 -4.38
C GLU A 493 -6.78 30.51 -4.38
N ILE A 494 -6.92 31.48 -5.29
CA ILE A 494 -6.10 32.69 -5.26
C ILE A 494 -6.66 33.69 -4.24
N GLU A 495 -7.99 33.81 -4.16
CA GLU A 495 -8.65 34.62 -3.13
C GLU A 495 -8.30 34.11 -1.71
N ALA A 496 -8.24 32.79 -1.51
CA ALA A 496 -7.86 32.16 -0.24
C ALA A 496 -6.41 32.47 0.20
N LEU A 497 -5.52 32.84 -0.74
CA LEU A 497 -4.17 33.29 -0.40
C LEU A 497 -4.14 34.73 0.14
N ASN A 498 -5.25 35.47 0.06
CA ASN A 498 -5.43 36.83 0.58
C ASN A 498 -4.28 37.78 0.17
N LEU A 499 -3.94 37.75 -1.12
CA LEU A 499 -2.84 38.53 -1.68
C LEU A 499 -3.25 39.99 -1.89
N ASP A 500 -2.32 40.90 -1.64
CA ASP A 500 -2.46 42.31 -2.03
C ASP A 500 -2.50 42.45 -3.57
N GLU A 501 -3.22 43.45 -4.08
CA GLU A 501 -3.34 43.70 -5.53
C GLU A 501 -2.00 44.01 -6.21
N SER A 502 -0.99 44.45 -5.46
CA SER A 502 0.39 44.61 -5.94
C SER A 502 1.07 43.27 -6.25
N LEU A 503 0.62 42.16 -5.67
CA LEU A 503 1.10 40.82 -6.01
C LEU A 503 0.30 40.25 -7.17
N VAL A 504 -1.03 40.20 -7.04
CA VAL A 504 -1.92 39.57 -8.02
C VAL A 504 -3.21 40.37 -8.15
N ARG A 505 -3.57 40.73 -9.38
CA ARG A 505 -4.82 41.44 -9.68
C ARG A 505 -5.88 40.44 -10.13
N LEU A 506 -7.06 40.52 -9.53
CA LEU A 506 -8.19 39.65 -9.86
C LEU A 506 -9.23 40.39 -10.69
N ALA A 507 -9.65 39.80 -11.80
CA ALA A 507 -10.65 40.34 -12.70
C ALA A 507 -11.69 39.28 -13.09
N ALA A 508 -12.92 39.70 -13.41
CA ALA A 508 -14.01 38.79 -13.79
C ALA A 508 -14.49 39.00 -15.24
N THR A 509 -14.31 40.19 -15.80
CA THR A 509 -14.78 40.54 -17.15
C THR A 509 -13.62 40.93 -18.07
N ALA A 510 -13.84 40.93 -19.39
CA ALA A 510 -12.82 41.39 -20.34
C ALA A 510 -12.38 42.83 -20.05
N ASP A 511 -13.31 43.73 -19.71
CA ASP A 511 -13.00 45.13 -19.40
C ASP A 511 -12.14 45.26 -18.13
N GLU A 512 -12.48 44.53 -17.07
CA GLU A 512 -11.69 44.48 -15.83
C GLU A 512 -10.30 43.88 -16.08
N PHE A 513 -10.23 42.81 -16.88
CA PHE A 513 -8.99 42.09 -17.18
C PHE A 513 -8.05 42.97 -18.01
N SER A 514 -8.60 43.67 -19.02
CA SER A 514 -7.87 44.66 -19.82
C SER A 514 -7.35 45.82 -18.96
N ALA A 515 -8.20 46.37 -18.08
CA ALA A 515 -7.78 47.42 -17.16
C ALA A 515 -6.67 46.95 -16.20
N ALA A 516 -6.78 45.73 -15.68
CA ALA A 516 -5.79 45.13 -14.81
C ALA A 516 -4.44 44.91 -15.53
N ILE A 517 -4.46 44.45 -16.79
CA ILE A 517 -3.24 44.34 -17.63
C ILE A 517 -2.61 45.71 -17.84
N ILE A 518 -3.40 46.72 -18.25
CA ILE A 518 -2.88 48.09 -18.46
C ILE A 518 -2.21 48.62 -17.19
N ASN A 519 -2.84 48.41 -16.03
CA ASN A 519 -2.30 48.85 -14.75
C ASN A 519 -1.03 48.08 -14.37
N ALA A 520 -1.00 46.77 -14.60
CA ALA A 520 0.17 45.93 -14.35
C ALA A 520 1.38 46.33 -15.22
N THR A 521 1.15 46.64 -16.50
CA THR A 521 2.21 47.09 -17.42
C THR A 521 2.76 48.48 -17.07
N LYS A 522 1.95 49.33 -16.44
CA LYS A 522 2.35 50.68 -16.00
C LYS A 522 2.89 50.71 -14.57
N GLU A 523 2.86 49.58 -13.87
CA GLU A 523 3.27 49.50 -12.49
C GLU A 523 4.75 49.82 -12.33
N ASP A 524 5.08 50.51 -11.24
CA ASP A 524 6.47 50.74 -10.89
C ASP A 524 7.15 49.40 -10.62
N SER A 525 8.09 49.04 -11.49
CA SER A 525 8.95 47.87 -11.34
C SER A 525 10.07 48.13 -10.32
N SER A 526 9.76 48.89 -9.27
CA SER A 526 10.69 49.20 -8.21
C SER A 526 11.17 47.93 -7.54
N HIS A 527 12.36 48.04 -6.96
CA HIS A 527 12.97 46.94 -6.23
C HIS A 527 12.06 46.43 -5.10
N GLU A 528 11.24 47.28 -4.48
CA GLU A 528 10.37 46.92 -3.37
C GLU A 528 9.20 46.01 -3.79
N VAL A 529 8.48 46.36 -4.86
CA VAL A 529 7.35 45.55 -5.37
C VAL A 529 7.83 44.20 -5.88
N VAL A 530 8.93 44.19 -6.64
CA VAL A 530 9.56 42.95 -7.13
C VAL A 530 10.04 42.08 -5.97
N ALA A 531 10.63 42.68 -4.92
CA ALA A 531 11.06 41.97 -3.73
C ALA A 531 9.88 41.36 -2.96
N ALA A 532 8.74 42.05 -2.85
CA ALA A 532 7.54 41.53 -2.20
C ALA A 532 7.01 40.27 -2.91
N ARG A 533 6.92 40.28 -4.24
CA ARG A 533 6.52 39.10 -5.05
C ARG A 533 7.46 37.92 -4.84
N ARG A 534 8.76 38.19 -4.90
CA ARG A 534 9.79 37.17 -4.68
C ARG A 534 9.77 36.62 -3.27
N HIS A 535 9.53 37.47 -2.27
CA HIS A 535 9.41 37.04 -0.88
C HIS A 535 8.23 36.09 -0.69
N PHE A 536 7.05 36.43 -1.21
CA PHE A 536 5.88 35.54 -1.17
C PHE A 536 6.19 34.17 -1.82
N ALA A 537 6.82 34.16 -2.99
CA ALA A 537 7.17 32.91 -3.66
C ALA A 537 8.22 32.09 -2.89
N ALA A 538 9.18 32.75 -2.24
CA ALA A 538 10.21 32.11 -1.41
C ALA A 538 9.63 31.44 -0.15
N GLU A 539 8.49 31.90 0.35
CA GLU A 539 7.75 31.26 1.46
C GLU A 539 6.81 30.14 0.99
N ASN A 540 6.65 29.98 -0.34
CA ASN A 540 5.72 29.06 -0.97
C ASN A 540 6.42 28.09 -1.94
N THR A 541 7.45 27.42 -1.45
CA THR A 541 8.24 26.46 -2.22
C THR A 541 7.82 25.01 -2.01
N TRP A 542 8.24 24.12 -2.90
CA TRP A 542 8.08 22.67 -2.71
C TRP A 542 8.75 22.15 -1.45
N ASN A 543 9.84 22.78 -1.00
CA ASN A 543 10.50 22.43 0.27
C ASN A 543 9.62 22.77 1.49
N ASN A 544 8.82 23.84 1.43
CA ASN A 544 7.83 24.12 2.48
C ASN A 544 6.67 23.10 2.45
N ARG A 545 6.27 22.65 1.26
CA ARG A 545 5.21 21.62 1.11
C ARG A 545 5.67 20.26 1.60
N LYS A 546 6.95 19.94 1.42
CA LYS A 546 7.60 18.74 1.94
C LYS A 546 7.43 18.61 3.45
N GLU A 547 7.66 19.67 4.23
CA GLU A 547 7.49 19.63 5.70
C GLU A 547 6.06 19.25 6.13
N LEU A 548 5.04 19.75 5.41
CA LEU A 548 3.65 19.36 5.64
C LEU A 548 3.39 17.91 5.21
N TYR A 549 4.03 17.47 4.14
CA TYR A 549 3.97 16.09 3.68
C TYR A 549 4.61 15.12 4.68
N ASP A 550 5.74 15.49 5.29
CA ASP A 550 6.38 14.71 6.36
C ASP A 550 5.46 14.59 7.57
N GLN A 551 4.70 15.64 7.91
CA GLN A 551 3.67 15.55 8.96
C GLN A 551 2.58 14.53 8.59
N ALA A 552 2.11 14.52 7.34
CA ALA A 552 1.13 13.55 6.86
C ALA A 552 1.70 12.10 6.82
N LEU A 553 2.97 11.93 6.46
CA LEU A 553 3.65 10.64 6.49
C LEU A 553 3.80 10.13 7.94
N ASN A 554 4.23 10.99 8.85
CA ASN A 554 4.46 10.64 10.25
C ASN A 554 3.17 10.37 11.02
N SER A 555 2.05 10.99 10.66
CA SER A 555 0.77 10.77 11.32
C SER A 555 0.14 9.39 11.04
N ILE A 556 0.65 8.66 10.05
CA ILE A 556 0.31 7.25 9.82
C ILE A 556 0.86 6.37 10.94
N PHE A 557 2.00 6.74 11.52
CA PHE A 557 2.72 5.94 12.50
C PHE A 557 2.83 6.64 13.88
N PRO A 558 1.71 6.84 14.61
CA PRO A 558 1.77 7.30 15.99
C PRO A 558 2.60 6.36 16.86
N GLU A 559 3.21 6.85 17.94
CA GLU A 559 4.01 5.98 18.81
C GLU A 559 3.14 4.84 19.39
N VAL A 560 3.66 3.61 19.39
CA VAL A 560 3.04 2.44 20.04
C VAL A 560 4.00 1.87 21.08
N SER A 561 3.54 1.65 22.31
CA SER A 561 4.34 0.95 23.33
C SER A 561 3.90 -0.50 23.43
N ILE A 562 4.81 -1.42 23.10
CA ILE A 562 4.63 -2.86 23.27
C ILE A 562 5.15 -3.24 24.65
N ILE A 563 4.31 -3.86 25.45
CA ILE A 563 4.57 -4.26 26.82
C ILE A 563 4.59 -5.78 26.88
N ILE A 564 5.74 -6.33 27.27
CA ILE A 564 5.95 -7.78 27.38
C ILE A 564 6.19 -8.15 28.83
N PRO A 565 5.21 -8.70 29.55
CA PRO A 565 5.46 -9.33 30.84
C PRO A 565 6.18 -10.67 30.61
N CYS A 566 7.22 -10.94 31.40
CA CYS A 566 7.94 -12.21 31.34
C CYS A 566 8.30 -12.71 32.74
N HIS A 567 8.11 -14.01 32.96
CA HIS A 567 8.57 -14.72 34.15
C HIS A 567 9.17 -16.06 33.72
N ASN A 568 10.49 -16.21 33.85
CA ASN A 568 11.26 -17.33 33.31
C ASN A 568 10.98 -17.58 31.81
N ASN A 569 11.19 -18.82 31.35
CA ASN A 569 11.04 -19.25 29.96
C ASN A 569 11.91 -18.46 28.98
N ILE A 570 13.21 -18.31 29.29
CA ILE A 570 14.18 -17.58 28.46
C ILE A 570 14.08 -17.92 26.97
N HIS A 571 13.86 -19.20 26.63
CA HIS A 571 13.76 -19.63 25.23
C HIS A 571 12.53 -19.03 24.51
N SER A 572 11.36 -19.02 25.15
CA SER A 572 10.16 -18.41 24.57
C SER A 572 10.33 -16.89 24.47
N THR A 573 10.89 -16.26 25.51
CA THR A 573 11.22 -14.82 25.48
C THR A 573 12.14 -14.46 24.31
N GLN A 574 13.16 -15.27 24.04
CA GLN A 574 14.06 -15.09 22.90
C GLN A 574 13.30 -15.20 21.56
N LEU A 575 12.50 -16.25 21.37
CA LEU A 575 11.72 -16.44 20.14
C LEU A 575 10.71 -15.31 19.90
N CYS A 576 10.06 -14.81 20.97
CA CYS A 576 9.16 -13.66 20.89
C CYS A 576 9.89 -12.41 20.39
N ILE A 577 11.03 -12.08 21.00
CA ILE A 577 11.84 -10.91 20.63
C ILE A 577 12.43 -11.04 19.22
N GLU A 578 12.90 -12.23 18.84
CA GLU A 578 13.37 -12.51 17.48
C GLU A 578 12.24 -12.31 16.45
N SER A 579 11.02 -12.78 16.75
CA SER A 579 9.86 -12.56 15.87
C SER A 579 9.48 -11.08 15.76
N LEU A 580 9.58 -10.32 16.85
CA LEU A 580 9.33 -8.88 16.86
C LEU A 580 10.34 -8.15 15.97
N GLN A 581 11.63 -8.48 16.09
CA GLN A 581 12.69 -7.91 15.26
C GLN A 581 12.51 -8.27 13.77
N ALA A 582 12.03 -9.47 13.47
CA ALA A 582 11.85 -9.94 12.10
C ALA A 582 10.60 -9.41 11.40
N HIS A 583 9.53 -9.06 12.14
CA HIS A 583 8.21 -8.84 11.56
C HIS A 583 7.54 -7.52 11.96
N THR A 584 8.14 -6.73 12.87
CA THR A 584 7.62 -5.41 13.26
C THR A 584 8.24 -4.33 12.38
N HIS A 585 7.72 -4.19 11.16
CA HIS A 585 8.12 -3.14 10.20
C HIS A 585 7.57 -1.75 10.55
N TYR A 586 6.84 -1.62 11.65
CA TYR A 586 6.29 -0.36 12.12
C TYR A 586 7.43 0.53 12.63
N PRO A 587 7.58 1.77 12.15
CA PRO A 587 8.79 2.56 12.45
C PRO A 587 8.79 3.18 13.85
N ASN A 588 7.62 3.47 14.43
CA ASN A 588 7.51 4.28 15.65
C ASN A 588 6.97 3.48 16.84
N TYR A 589 7.73 2.50 17.33
CA TYR A 589 7.36 1.76 18.53
C TYR A 589 8.44 1.76 19.60
N LYS A 590 8.01 1.52 20.85
CA LYS A 590 8.88 1.26 22.01
C LYS A 590 8.59 -0.12 22.56
N LEU A 591 9.63 -0.82 22.98
CA LEU A 591 9.51 -2.11 23.63
C LEU A 591 9.80 -1.97 25.12
N ILE A 592 8.83 -2.30 25.96
CA ILE A 592 8.92 -2.26 27.42
C ILE A 592 8.75 -3.70 27.90
N ILE A 593 9.84 -4.30 28.40
CA ILE A 593 9.85 -5.68 28.87
C ILE A 593 9.86 -5.65 30.39
N VAL A 594 8.93 -6.36 31.02
CA VAL A 594 8.80 -6.42 32.48
C VAL A 594 9.19 -7.82 32.94
N ASP A 595 10.40 -7.93 33.48
CA ASP A 595 10.94 -9.13 34.11
C ASP A 595 10.38 -9.29 35.52
N ASP A 596 9.38 -10.16 35.67
CA ASP A 596 8.66 -10.45 36.91
C ASP A 596 9.44 -11.45 37.79
N ALA A 597 10.66 -11.08 38.16
CA ALA A 597 11.57 -11.86 39.01
C ALA A 597 12.00 -13.22 38.44
N SER A 598 12.44 -13.26 37.17
CA SER A 598 12.96 -14.49 36.54
C SER A 598 14.25 -15.01 37.19
N LYS A 599 14.42 -16.34 37.21
CA LYS A 599 15.56 -17.05 37.82
C LYS A 599 16.32 -17.96 36.86
N ASP A 600 15.94 -17.99 35.59
CA ASP A 600 16.46 -18.91 34.56
C ASP A 600 17.47 -18.26 33.59
N GLY A 601 17.97 -17.06 33.94
CA GLY A 601 18.89 -16.29 33.11
C GLY A 601 18.21 -15.26 32.20
N THR A 602 16.87 -15.21 32.15
CA THR A 602 16.11 -14.20 31.40
C THR A 602 16.57 -12.78 31.73
N HIS A 603 16.74 -12.45 33.01
CA HIS A 603 17.23 -11.16 33.48
C HIS A 603 18.54 -10.71 32.79
N HIS A 604 19.55 -11.59 32.75
CA HIS A 604 20.85 -11.30 32.12
C HIS A 604 20.73 -11.12 30.61
N TYR A 605 19.84 -11.87 29.96
CA TYR A 605 19.57 -11.71 28.53
C TYR A 605 18.92 -10.34 28.24
N LEU A 606 17.91 -9.95 29.02
CA LEU A 606 17.19 -8.68 28.84
C LEU A 606 18.07 -7.46 29.09
N ASN A 607 18.93 -7.48 30.11
CA ASN A 607 19.87 -6.38 30.36
C ASN A 607 20.83 -6.16 29.17
N ARG A 608 21.39 -7.24 28.60
CA ARG A 608 22.22 -7.13 27.40
C ARG A 608 21.46 -6.59 26.21
N LEU A 609 20.20 -7.00 26.05
CA LEU A 609 19.34 -6.54 24.96
C LEU A 609 19.06 -5.04 25.04
N GLN A 610 18.79 -4.53 26.25
CA GLN A 610 18.60 -3.10 26.52
C GLN A 610 19.87 -2.29 26.22
N GLU A 611 21.04 -2.76 26.66
CA GLU A 611 22.33 -2.08 26.39
C GLU A 611 22.62 -1.94 24.90
N GLN A 612 22.13 -2.88 24.08
CA GLN A 612 22.35 -2.92 22.64
C GLN A 612 21.31 -2.14 21.83
N ASN A 613 20.14 -1.80 22.40
CA ASN A 613 19.00 -1.26 21.66
C ASN A 613 18.29 -0.15 22.43
N SER A 614 18.41 1.10 21.95
CA SER A 614 17.81 2.29 22.56
C SER A 614 16.28 2.31 22.59
N HIS A 615 15.62 1.51 21.76
CA HIS A 615 14.15 1.40 21.72
C HIS A 615 13.59 0.38 22.72
N ILE A 616 14.46 -0.35 23.42
CA ILE A 616 14.09 -1.39 24.39
C ILE A 616 14.36 -0.85 25.79
N SER A 617 13.40 -1.03 26.68
CA SER A 617 13.53 -0.75 28.10
C SER A 617 13.07 -1.94 28.93
N VAL A 618 13.75 -2.20 30.03
CA VAL A 618 13.52 -3.35 30.90
C VAL A 618 13.20 -2.86 32.30
N ILE A 619 12.08 -3.32 32.85
CA ILE A 619 11.72 -3.18 34.27
C ILE A 619 11.94 -4.54 34.92
N THR A 620 12.69 -4.59 36.02
CA THR A 620 12.84 -5.82 36.81
C THR A 620 12.10 -5.67 38.14
N LEU A 621 11.27 -6.67 38.46
CA LEU A 621 10.57 -6.78 39.72
C LEU A 621 11.33 -7.70 40.69
N GLU A 622 11.18 -7.42 41.99
CA GLU A 622 11.91 -8.15 43.04
C GLU A 622 11.28 -9.52 43.33
N GLU A 623 9.97 -9.65 43.15
CA GLU A 623 9.19 -10.86 43.36
C GLU A 623 8.18 -11.10 42.24
N ASN A 624 7.80 -12.37 42.04
CA ASN A 624 6.77 -12.75 41.06
C ASN A 624 5.42 -12.23 41.55
N SER A 625 5.00 -11.12 40.96
CA SER A 625 3.82 -10.34 41.33
C SER A 625 2.62 -10.63 40.42
N GLY A 626 2.82 -11.46 39.39
CA GLY A 626 1.75 -11.91 38.50
C GLY A 626 1.53 -11.02 37.28
N PHE A 627 0.72 -11.54 36.35
CA PHE A 627 0.52 -10.94 35.03
C PHE A 627 -0.01 -9.50 35.10
N ALA A 628 -1.09 -9.26 35.86
CA ALA A 628 -1.72 -7.95 35.97
C ALA A 628 -0.73 -6.88 36.48
N HIS A 629 0.02 -7.19 37.54
CA HIS A 629 1.01 -6.27 38.09
C HIS A 629 2.11 -5.97 37.07
N ALA A 630 2.70 -7.00 36.44
CA ALA A 630 3.73 -6.81 35.44
C ALA A 630 3.26 -5.94 34.26
N CYS A 631 2.06 -6.20 33.73
CA CYS A 631 1.44 -5.37 32.69
C CYS A 631 1.24 -3.93 33.16
N ASN A 632 0.74 -3.71 34.37
CA ASN A 632 0.51 -2.39 34.95
C ASN A 632 1.80 -1.58 35.09
N ARG A 633 2.89 -2.22 35.51
CA ARG A 633 4.23 -1.59 35.57
C ARG A 633 4.70 -1.12 34.21
N GLY A 634 4.53 -1.94 33.18
CA GLY A 634 4.86 -1.59 31.80
C GLY A 634 3.97 -0.44 31.26
N MET A 635 2.65 -0.53 31.46
CA MET A 635 1.70 0.51 31.05
C MET A 635 1.97 1.86 31.74
N GLY A 636 2.42 1.85 33.00
CA GLY A 636 2.79 3.05 33.75
C GLY A 636 4.04 3.76 33.20
N GLN A 637 4.99 3.02 32.63
CA GLN A 637 6.18 3.60 31.98
C GLN A 637 5.87 4.13 30.57
N ALA A 638 4.98 3.45 29.85
CA ALA A 638 4.59 3.83 28.50
C ALA A 638 3.98 5.23 28.45
N ARG A 639 4.28 5.99 27.38
CA ARG A 639 3.72 7.34 27.12
C ARG A 639 2.85 7.44 25.87
N SER A 640 2.90 6.44 25.01
CA SER A 640 2.17 6.39 23.74
C SER A 640 0.66 6.34 23.91
N ASP A 641 -0.09 6.88 22.95
CA ASP A 641 -1.55 6.81 22.90
C ASP A 641 -2.09 5.41 22.63
N TYR A 642 -1.25 4.53 22.07
CA TYR A 642 -1.57 3.14 21.81
C TYR A 642 -0.63 2.25 22.61
N LEU A 643 -1.21 1.27 23.28
CA LEU A 643 -0.52 0.30 24.12
C LEU A 643 -0.80 -1.09 23.57
N VAL A 644 0.21 -1.96 23.56
CA VAL A 644 0.04 -3.38 23.27
C VAL A 644 0.53 -4.16 24.48
N ILE A 645 -0.28 -5.09 24.97
CA ILE A 645 0.20 -6.16 25.86
C ILE A 645 0.44 -7.38 24.98
N LEU A 646 1.62 -7.99 25.07
CA LEU A 646 2.02 -9.15 24.29
C LEU A 646 2.75 -10.15 25.19
N ASN A 647 2.26 -11.37 25.29
CA ASN A 647 2.91 -12.40 26.08
C ASN A 647 4.26 -12.82 25.47
N ASN A 648 5.21 -13.21 26.33
CA ASN A 648 6.54 -13.66 25.91
C ASN A 648 6.56 -15.06 25.26
N ASP A 649 5.44 -15.78 25.21
CA ASP A 649 5.27 -17.09 24.55
C ASP A 649 4.51 -16.98 23.22
N THR A 650 4.65 -15.83 22.55
CA THR A 650 4.04 -15.53 21.26
C THR A 650 5.09 -15.33 20.18
N GLN A 651 4.70 -15.56 18.92
CA GLN A 651 5.48 -15.19 17.74
C GLN A 651 4.60 -14.42 16.77
N VAL A 652 4.99 -13.18 16.47
CA VAL A 652 4.20 -12.25 15.64
C VAL A 652 4.39 -12.51 14.15
N THR A 653 3.47 -12.02 13.32
CA THR A 653 3.53 -12.12 11.85
C THR A 653 3.75 -10.75 11.20
N PRO A 654 4.17 -10.67 9.92
CA PRO A 654 4.37 -9.40 9.23
C PRO A 654 3.17 -8.44 9.33
N HIS A 655 3.46 -7.16 9.54
CA HIS A 655 2.48 -6.06 9.61
C HIS A 655 1.47 -6.12 10.77
N TRP A 656 1.62 -7.04 11.72
CA TRP A 656 0.68 -7.25 12.82
C TRP A 656 0.33 -5.95 13.58
N LEU A 657 1.35 -5.15 13.92
CA LEU A 657 1.18 -3.94 14.72
C LEU A 657 0.40 -2.87 13.98
N PHE A 658 0.73 -2.64 12.70
CA PHE A 658 0.03 -1.68 11.84
C PHE A 658 -1.44 -2.08 11.66
N LYS A 659 -1.73 -3.36 11.44
CA LYS A 659 -3.09 -3.87 11.26
C LYS A 659 -3.96 -3.74 12.52
N LEU A 660 -3.40 -4.03 13.71
CA LEU A 660 -4.10 -3.81 14.97
C LEU A 660 -4.43 -2.32 15.17
N LEU A 661 -3.44 -1.44 14.92
CA LEU A 661 -3.62 0.00 15.02
C LEU A 661 -4.68 0.52 14.04
N ARG A 662 -4.66 0.02 12.80
CA ARG A 662 -5.64 0.36 11.76
C ARG A 662 -7.06 0.10 12.25
N ALA A 663 -7.33 -1.04 12.88
CA ALA A 663 -8.64 -1.36 13.42
C ALA A 663 -9.11 -0.35 14.48
N LEU A 664 -8.22 0.06 15.41
CA LEU A 664 -8.55 1.06 16.44
C LEU A 664 -8.76 2.47 15.88
N ARG A 665 -8.09 2.81 14.77
CA ARG A 665 -8.19 4.13 14.12
C ARG A 665 -9.40 4.24 13.18
N ALA A 666 -9.85 3.12 12.62
CA ALA A 666 -11.00 3.06 11.73
C ALA A 666 -12.30 3.47 12.43
N ASP A 667 -12.42 3.20 13.73
CA ASP A 667 -13.60 3.56 14.52
C ASP A 667 -13.20 4.00 15.93
N GLN A 668 -13.57 5.24 16.29
CA GLN A 668 -13.22 5.82 17.58
C GLN A 668 -13.89 5.12 18.77
N SER A 669 -15.01 4.43 18.55
CA SER A 669 -15.73 3.67 19.58
C SER A 669 -15.02 2.39 20.01
N ILE A 670 -14.08 1.88 19.19
CA ILE A 670 -13.29 0.69 19.53
C ILE A 670 -12.20 1.10 20.52
N GLY A 671 -12.24 0.52 21.73
CA GLY A 671 -11.25 0.77 22.77
C GLY A 671 -10.12 -0.26 22.78
N LEU A 672 -10.44 -1.51 22.44
CA LEU A 672 -9.52 -2.65 22.45
C LEU A 672 -9.66 -3.48 21.17
N CYS A 673 -8.55 -4.01 20.68
CA CYS A 673 -8.55 -5.04 19.65
C CYS A 673 -7.50 -6.13 19.90
N GLY A 674 -7.78 -7.35 19.45
CA GLY A 674 -6.86 -8.49 19.58
C GLY A 674 -6.77 -9.30 18.29
N PRO A 675 -5.65 -9.98 18.02
CA PRO A 675 -5.50 -10.80 16.83
C PRO A 675 -6.17 -12.17 17.00
N VAL A 676 -6.31 -12.90 15.89
CA VAL A 676 -6.58 -14.33 15.94
C VAL A 676 -5.31 -15.13 16.24
N THR A 677 -5.47 -16.35 16.74
CA THR A 677 -4.35 -17.23 17.12
C THR A 677 -4.69 -18.71 16.92
N ASN A 678 -3.66 -19.56 16.84
CA ASN A 678 -3.83 -21.01 16.80
C ASN A 678 -4.41 -21.58 18.09
N ALA A 679 -4.22 -20.90 19.22
CA ALA A 679 -4.44 -21.53 20.52
C ALA A 679 -4.80 -20.50 21.59
N ILE A 680 -6.07 -20.50 21.99
CA ILE A 680 -6.60 -19.75 23.15
C ILE A 680 -7.99 -20.31 23.52
N GLY A 681 -8.52 -19.94 24.69
CA GLY A 681 -9.81 -20.43 25.22
C GLY A 681 -11.05 -19.61 24.84
N ASN A 682 -11.00 -18.82 23.76
CA ASN A 682 -12.10 -17.95 23.34
C ASN A 682 -12.18 -17.85 21.80
N GLU A 683 -12.99 -16.90 21.32
CA GLU A 683 -13.31 -16.65 19.93
C GLU A 683 -12.08 -16.28 19.08
N GLN A 684 -10.97 -15.84 19.68
CA GLN A 684 -9.72 -15.54 18.95
C GLN A 684 -9.05 -16.80 18.38
N LYS A 685 -9.45 -18.00 18.80
CA LYS A 685 -8.91 -19.25 18.27
C LYS A 685 -9.38 -19.54 16.83
N ILE A 686 -8.44 -19.87 15.95
CA ILE A 686 -8.71 -20.34 14.59
C ILE A 686 -8.33 -21.82 14.40
N LYS A 687 -9.02 -22.49 13.47
CA LYS A 687 -8.62 -23.81 12.97
C LYS A 687 -7.47 -23.63 11.97
N ILE A 688 -6.25 -23.75 12.48
CA ILE A 688 -5.03 -23.70 11.66
C ILE A 688 -4.07 -24.81 12.09
N ALA A 689 -3.40 -25.43 11.13
CA ALA A 689 -2.37 -26.42 11.37
C ALA A 689 -1.11 -26.02 10.59
N TYR A 690 0.07 -26.38 11.07
CA TYR A 690 1.36 -26.26 10.37
C TYR A 690 2.39 -27.13 11.09
N GLY A 691 3.35 -27.69 10.35
CA GLY A 691 4.43 -28.52 10.90
C GLY A 691 5.68 -27.71 11.26
N THR A 692 5.86 -26.51 10.69
CA THR A 692 7.03 -25.65 10.93
C THR A 692 6.64 -24.18 11.07
N MET A 693 7.52 -23.36 11.65
CA MET A 693 7.31 -21.91 11.72
C MET A 693 7.32 -21.25 10.34
N LYS A 694 8.10 -21.78 9.38
CA LYS A 694 8.04 -21.32 7.99
C LYS A 694 6.66 -21.59 7.37
N GLU A 695 6.06 -22.74 7.69
CA GLU A 695 4.70 -23.06 7.25
C GLU A 695 3.64 -22.18 7.91
N MET A 696 3.82 -21.85 9.19
CA MET A 696 2.95 -20.91 9.90
C MET A 696 2.83 -19.57 9.16
N GLN A 697 3.96 -19.01 8.69
CA GLN A 697 3.98 -17.71 8.02
C GLN A 697 3.08 -17.66 6.79
N TRP A 698 3.18 -18.63 5.87
CA TRP A 698 2.36 -18.59 4.65
C TRP A 698 0.90 -19.00 4.90
N ARG A 699 0.62 -19.94 5.82
CA ARG A 699 -0.77 -20.34 6.14
C ARG A 699 -1.53 -19.23 6.86
N SER A 700 -0.88 -18.54 7.79
CA SER A 700 -1.47 -17.38 8.46
C SER A 700 -1.67 -16.21 7.50
N GLN A 701 -0.73 -15.97 6.58
CA GLN A 701 -0.88 -14.96 5.53
C GLN A 701 -2.07 -15.27 4.60
N GLU A 702 -2.23 -16.52 4.16
CA GLU A 702 -3.39 -16.95 3.35
C GLU A 702 -4.71 -16.68 4.09
N PHE A 703 -4.80 -17.08 5.36
CA PHE A 703 -5.97 -16.87 6.20
C PHE A 703 -6.33 -15.39 6.36
N THR A 704 -5.34 -14.57 6.69
CA THR A 704 -5.52 -13.13 6.98
C THR A 704 -5.82 -12.33 5.73
N THR A 705 -5.22 -12.67 4.58
CA THR A 705 -5.48 -12.02 3.28
C THR A 705 -6.94 -12.21 2.86
N ALA A 706 -7.50 -13.41 3.03
CA ALA A 706 -8.91 -13.68 2.75
C ALA A 706 -9.89 -12.91 3.67
N ARG A 707 -9.38 -12.38 4.78
CA ARG A 707 -10.14 -11.66 5.81
C ARG A 707 -9.67 -10.22 5.98
N HIS A 708 -9.04 -9.65 4.95
CA HIS A 708 -8.50 -8.29 4.99
C HIS A 708 -9.51 -7.26 5.52
N ARG A 709 -9.11 -6.50 6.56
CA ARG A 709 -9.91 -5.49 7.28
C ARG A 709 -11.19 -6.01 7.94
N LYS A 710 -11.39 -7.33 8.02
CA LYS A 710 -12.53 -7.89 8.76
C LYS A 710 -12.25 -7.84 10.25
N THR A 711 -13.25 -7.40 10.98
CA THR A 711 -13.26 -7.40 12.44
C THR A 711 -14.51 -8.08 12.94
N LEU A 712 -14.42 -8.67 14.14
CA LEU A 712 -15.56 -9.25 14.84
C LEU A 712 -15.68 -8.61 16.22
N GLU A 713 -16.85 -8.04 16.52
CA GLU A 713 -17.14 -7.51 17.84
C GLU A 713 -17.36 -8.64 18.86
N VAL A 714 -16.76 -8.51 20.05
CA VAL A 714 -16.79 -9.54 21.09
C VAL A 714 -16.95 -8.95 22.49
N ASP A 715 -17.38 -9.77 23.44
CA ASP A 715 -17.54 -9.36 24.84
C ASP A 715 -16.26 -9.46 25.68
N ALA A 716 -15.30 -10.28 25.23
CA ALA A 716 -14.03 -10.52 25.90
C ALA A 716 -12.90 -10.76 24.88
N LEU A 717 -11.73 -10.22 25.18
CA LEU A 717 -10.47 -10.47 24.48
C LEU A 717 -9.49 -11.07 25.47
N ALA A 718 -8.82 -12.16 25.08
CA ALA A 718 -7.75 -12.75 25.85
C ALA A 718 -6.46 -11.94 25.65
N PHE A 719 -5.79 -11.59 26.76
CA PHE A 719 -4.66 -10.66 26.72
C PHE A 719 -3.31 -11.32 26.37
N PHE A 720 -3.31 -12.47 25.68
CA PHE A 720 -2.08 -13.02 25.09
C PHE A 720 -1.47 -12.03 24.08
N CYS A 721 -2.35 -11.31 23.38
CA CYS A 721 -2.04 -10.10 22.65
C CYS A 721 -3.28 -9.22 22.60
N VAL A 722 -3.18 -7.98 23.06
CA VAL A 722 -4.24 -6.97 22.93
C VAL A 722 -3.63 -5.60 22.68
N MET A 723 -4.19 -4.83 21.76
CA MET A 723 -3.93 -3.41 21.63
C MET A 723 -5.08 -2.62 22.25
N LEU A 724 -4.76 -1.59 23.03
CA LEU A 724 -5.72 -0.71 23.67
C LEU A 724 -5.32 0.77 23.53
N LYS A 725 -6.33 1.65 23.51
CA LYS A 725 -6.10 3.10 23.57
C LYS A 725 -5.75 3.50 25.01
N ARG A 726 -4.80 4.43 25.18
CA ARG A 726 -4.50 5.05 26.48
C ARG A 726 -5.72 5.73 27.10
N ALA A 727 -6.63 6.25 26.27
CA ALA A 727 -7.91 6.78 26.71
C ALA A 727 -8.70 5.76 27.55
N VAL A 728 -8.69 4.47 27.18
CA VAL A 728 -9.34 3.41 27.95
C VAL A 728 -8.71 3.31 29.34
N VAL A 729 -7.38 3.24 29.45
CA VAL A 729 -6.67 3.18 30.74
C VAL A 729 -6.99 4.39 31.62
N ARG A 730 -7.06 5.58 31.03
CA ARG A 730 -7.42 6.81 31.77
C ARG A 730 -8.85 6.74 32.30
N ASP A 731 -9.77 6.17 31.54
CA ASP A 731 -11.20 6.20 31.85
C ASP A 731 -11.60 5.06 32.80
N ILE A 732 -10.98 3.87 32.71
CA ILE A 732 -11.36 2.69 33.52
C ILE A 732 -10.28 2.20 34.48
N GLY A 733 -9.09 2.81 34.47
CA GLY A 733 -7.94 2.40 35.27
C GLY A 733 -7.16 1.23 34.68
N LEU A 734 -6.24 0.70 35.49
CA LEU A 734 -5.33 -0.39 35.15
C LEU A 734 -5.97 -1.80 35.30
N LEU A 735 -5.22 -2.87 35.04
CA LEU A 735 -5.66 -4.24 35.34
C LEU A 735 -5.82 -4.41 36.85
N ASP A 736 -6.79 -5.23 37.27
CA ASP A 736 -7.04 -5.49 38.68
C ASP A 736 -6.01 -6.49 39.23
N GLU A 737 -5.17 -6.04 40.14
CA GLU A 737 -4.09 -6.85 40.71
C GLU A 737 -4.60 -7.86 41.77
N ASP A 738 -5.86 -7.78 42.20
CA ASP A 738 -6.46 -8.72 43.15
C ASP A 738 -6.57 -10.15 42.59
N PHE A 739 -6.51 -10.32 41.26
CA PHE A 739 -6.41 -11.62 40.59
C PHE A 739 -5.02 -12.29 40.79
N GLY A 740 -4.03 -11.59 41.35
CA GLY A 740 -2.74 -12.17 41.71
C GLY A 740 -1.96 -12.69 40.50
N LEU A 741 -1.62 -13.99 40.49
CA LEU A 741 -0.72 -14.57 39.49
C LEU A 741 -1.28 -14.58 38.05
N GLY A 742 -2.60 -14.48 37.85
CA GLY A 742 -3.26 -14.37 36.54
C GLY A 742 -4.60 -15.13 36.46
N TYR A 743 -5.22 -15.12 35.29
CA TYR A 743 -6.61 -15.54 35.01
C TYR A 743 -7.70 -14.59 35.55
N TYR A 744 -8.66 -14.24 34.67
CA TYR A 744 -9.82 -13.36 34.88
C TYR A 744 -9.53 -11.85 34.95
N GLU A 745 -8.27 -11.41 34.97
CA GLU A 745 -7.91 -9.99 34.91
C GLU A 745 -8.26 -9.34 33.56
N ASP A 746 -8.14 -10.08 32.46
CA ASP A 746 -8.49 -9.64 31.12
C ASP A 746 -10.01 -9.61 30.91
N ASP A 747 -10.72 -10.62 31.42
CA ASP A 747 -12.18 -10.64 31.49
C ASP A 747 -12.74 -9.44 32.26
N ASP A 748 -12.19 -9.17 33.44
CA ASP A 748 -12.56 -8.01 34.26
C ASP A 748 -12.37 -6.70 33.50
N TYR A 749 -11.23 -6.56 32.84
CA TYR A 749 -10.90 -5.37 32.06
C TYR A 749 -11.86 -5.19 30.88
N CYS A 750 -12.21 -6.29 30.20
CA CYS A 750 -13.17 -6.26 29.09
C CYS A 750 -14.58 -5.84 29.56
N VAL A 751 -15.04 -6.35 30.71
CA VAL A 751 -16.32 -5.91 31.31
C VAL A 751 -16.29 -4.42 31.65
N ARG A 752 -15.20 -3.92 32.26
CA ARG A 752 -15.05 -2.49 32.56
C ARG A 752 -15.04 -1.62 31.31
N ALA A 753 -14.32 -2.03 30.27
CA ALA A 753 -14.25 -1.30 29.00
C ALA A 753 -15.64 -1.18 28.36
N ARG A 754 -16.41 -2.27 28.28
CA ARG A 754 -17.78 -2.25 27.75
C ARG A 754 -18.71 -1.38 28.59
N LYS A 755 -18.61 -1.44 29.92
CA LYS A 755 -19.40 -0.58 30.81
C LYS A 755 -19.09 0.90 30.65
N ALA A 756 -17.87 1.25 30.22
CA ALA A 756 -17.48 2.61 29.87
C ALA A 756 -17.88 3.02 28.43
N GLY A 757 -18.54 2.15 27.67
CA GLY A 757 -19.04 2.43 26.32
C GLY A 757 -18.06 2.08 25.20
N TYR A 758 -16.94 1.42 25.50
CA TYR A 758 -15.99 0.99 24.48
C TYR A 758 -16.41 -0.33 23.85
N ARG A 759 -16.18 -0.45 22.54
CA ARG A 759 -16.29 -1.70 21.78
C ARG A 759 -14.96 -2.45 21.77
N LEU A 760 -15.04 -3.78 21.68
CA LEU A 760 -13.89 -4.68 21.62
C LEU A 760 -14.01 -5.51 20.37
N VAL A 761 -12.91 -5.66 19.63
CA VAL A 761 -12.93 -6.38 18.36
C VAL A 761 -11.77 -7.36 18.21
N ILE A 762 -12.03 -8.49 17.56
CA ILE A 762 -11.01 -9.37 17.01
C ILE A 762 -10.66 -8.87 15.61
N CYS A 763 -9.36 -8.73 15.32
CA CYS A 763 -8.85 -8.44 13.99
C CYS A 763 -8.55 -9.75 13.26
N ASP A 764 -9.43 -10.15 12.35
CA ASP A 764 -9.34 -11.42 11.63
C ASP A 764 -8.23 -11.45 10.57
N ASP A 765 -7.71 -10.27 10.21
CA ASP A 765 -6.57 -10.09 9.32
C ASP A 765 -5.22 -10.01 10.05
N VAL A 766 -5.19 -10.28 11.36
CA VAL A 766 -3.97 -10.37 12.17
C VAL A 766 -3.87 -11.72 12.85
N PHE A 767 -2.78 -12.44 12.57
CA PHE A 767 -2.49 -13.70 13.23
C PHE A 767 -1.25 -13.59 14.11
N ILE A 768 -1.31 -14.15 15.32
CA ILE A 768 -0.14 -14.32 16.18
C ILE A 768 -0.12 -15.76 16.68
N HIS A 769 1.03 -16.41 16.53
CA HIS A 769 1.22 -17.75 17.08
C HIS A 769 1.37 -17.66 18.61
N HIS A 770 0.67 -18.53 19.32
CA HIS A 770 0.74 -18.67 20.77
C HIS A 770 1.12 -20.11 21.14
N GLU A 771 2.20 -20.27 21.91
CA GLU A 771 2.78 -21.58 22.25
C GLU A 771 2.04 -22.36 23.36
N LEU A 772 0.90 -21.84 23.88
CA LEU A 772 0.06 -22.37 24.97
C LEU A 772 0.65 -23.56 25.74
N SER A 773 1.09 -23.33 26.99
CA SER A 773 1.43 -24.31 28.07
C SER A 773 2.81 -24.12 28.74
N LYS A 774 3.54 -23.04 28.46
CA LYS A 774 4.85 -22.80 29.10
C LYS A 774 4.81 -21.81 30.28
N SER A 775 3.87 -20.87 30.30
CA SER A 775 3.88 -19.75 31.26
C SER A 775 3.39 -20.09 32.68
N PHE A 776 2.52 -21.11 32.82
CA PHE A 776 2.20 -21.73 34.11
C PHE A 776 2.67 -23.18 34.04
N GLY A 777 3.69 -23.55 34.84
CA GLY A 777 4.37 -24.84 34.76
C GLY A 777 3.47 -26.09 34.86
N LYS A 778 4.09 -27.28 34.76
CA LYS A 778 3.44 -28.61 34.66
C LYS A 778 2.57 -29.07 35.87
N ASP A 779 2.21 -28.17 36.79
CA ASP A 779 1.41 -28.48 37.98
C ASP A 779 -0.06 -28.11 37.75
N ASP A 780 -0.76 -28.99 37.01
CA ASP A 780 -2.15 -28.80 36.59
C ASP A 780 -3.13 -28.55 37.75
N LEU A 781 -2.80 -29.03 38.96
CA LEU A 781 -3.61 -28.84 40.17
C LEU A 781 -3.58 -27.39 40.65
N LYS A 782 -2.38 -26.81 40.82
CA LYS A 782 -2.24 -25.41 41.25
C LYS A 782 -2.85 -24.43 40.25
N ARG A 783 -2.72 -24.73 38.96
CA ARG A 783 -3.36 -23.95 37.88
C ARG A 783 -4.88 -24.01 38.01
N SER A 784 -5.45 -25.19 38.20
CA SER A 784 -6.90 -25.37 38.35
C SER A 784 -7.44 -24.69 39.61
N GLU A 785 -6.69 -24.75 40.72
CA GLU A 785 -7.03 -24.04 41.97
C GLU A 785 -7.02 -22.52 41.80
N LEU A 786 -6.01 -21.97 41.11
CA LEU A 786 -5.93 -20.54 40.80
C LEU A 786 -7.11 -20.08 39.93
N ILE A 787 -7.41 -20.81 38.86
CA ILE A 787 -8.56 -20.53 37.99
C ILE A 787 -9.87 -20.55 38.81
N ALA A 788 -10.08 -21.57 39.65
CA ALA A 788 -11.30 -21.68 40.46
C ALA A 788 -11.43 -20.53 41.48
N LYS A 789 -10.31 -20.15 42.12
CA LYS A 789 -10.25 -19.01 43.04
C LYS A 789 -10.61 -17.71 42.31
N ASN A 790 -9.98 -17.42 41.19
CA ASN A 790 -10.16 -16.17 40.46
C ASN A 790 -11.51 -16.09 39.75
N ARG A 791 -12.06 -17.22 39.30
CA ARG A 791 -13.46 -17.32 38.86
C ARG A 791 -14.41 -16.88 39.96
N THR A 792 -14.18 -17.33 41.20
CA THR A 792 -15.02 -16.96 42.35
C THR A 792 -14.95 -15.46 42.63
N LEU A 793 -13.74 -14.88 42.58
CA LEU A 793 -13.53 -13.44 42.72
C LEU A 793 -14.26 -12.66 41.62
N PHE A 794 -14.11 -13.07 40.36
CA PHE A 794 -14.78 -12.47 39.21
C PHE A 794 -16.32 -12.52 39.38
N CYS A 795 -16.87 -13.69 39.71
CA CYS A 795 -18.30 -13.87 39.92
C CYS A 795 -18.82 -12.98 41.06
N ALA A 796 -18.06 -12.84 42.15
CA ALA A 796 -18.41 -11.97 43.26
C ALA A 796 -18.40 -10.48 42.86
N LYS A 797 -17.47 -10.07 41.99
CA LYS A 797 -17.35 -8.69 41.51
C LYS A 797 -18.48 -8.30 40.55
N TRP A 798 -18.87 -9.21 39.65
CA TRP A 798 -19.76 -8.89 38.54
C TRP A 798 -21.17 -9.48 38.62
N GLY A 799 -21.40 -10.46 39.49
CA GLY A 799 -22.70 -11.13 39.65
C GLY A 799 -23.03 -12.14 38.54
N PHE A 800 -22.07 -12.46 37.66
CA PHE A 800 -22.16 -13.48 36.62
C PHE A 800 -20.79 -14.10 36.36
N ASP A 801 -20.77 -15.24 35.68
CA ASP A 801 -19.55 -15.88 35.19
C ASP A 801 -19.36 -15.60 33.69
N VAL A 802 -18.11 -15.50 33.23
CA VAL A 802 -17.82 -15.37 31.80
C VAL A 802 -17.94 -16.73 31.13
N VAL A 803 -18.68 -16.76 30.02
CA VAL A 803 -18.74 -17.94 29.15
C VAL A 803 -18.03 -17.59 27.86
N HIS A 804 -16.84 -18.15 27.67
CA HIS A 804 -16.15 -18.07 26.40
C HIS A 804 -16.70 -19.10 25.42
N SER A 805 -16.80 -18.70 24.16
CA SER A 805 -17.19 -19.59 23.08
C SER A 805 -16.09 -19.68 22.02
N TYR A 806 -16.13 -20.74 21.23
CA TYR A 806 -15.41 -20.78 19.96
C TYR A 806 -16.37 -20.34 18.86
N ARG A 807 -15.81 -19.84 17.76
CA ARG A 807 -16.61 -19.48 16.60
C ARG A 807 -16.93 -20.72 15.77
N ASP A 808 -18.20 -20.88 15.44
CA ASP A 808 -18.70 -22.01 14.64
C ASP A 808 -18.45 -21.85 13.11
N GLU A 809 -17.88 -20.72 12.68
CA GLU A 809 -17.60 -20.40 11.29
C GLU A 809 -16.42 -21.19 10.69
N GLU A 810 -16.42 -21.38 9.36
CA GLU A 810 -15.35 -22.07 8.66
C GLU A 810 -13.98 -21.37 8.85
N GLY A 811 -12.96 -22.16 9.20
CA GLY A 811 -11.62 -21.68 9.52
C GLY A 811 -11.46 -21.22 10.98
N PHE A 812 -12.52 -21.22 11.78
CA PHE A 812 -12.48 -20.85 13.19
C PHE A 812 -12.76 -22.04 14.12
N GLY A 813 -12.34 -21.89 15.38
CA GLY A 813 -12.23 -22.90 16.46
C GLY A 813 -13.06 -24.17 16.31
#